data_AF-A0A5N6M5R1-F1
#
_entry.id   AF-A0A5N6M5R1-F1
#
_cell.length_a   1.000
_cell.length_b   1.000
_cell.length_c   1.000
_cell.angle_alpha   90.00
_cell.angle_beta   90.00
_cell.angle_gamma   90.00
#
_symmetry.space_group_name_H-M   'P 1'
#
loop_
_entity.id
_entity.type
_entity.pdbx_description
1 polymer ?
#
loop_
_entity_poly.entity_id
_entity_poly.type
_entity_poly.pdbx_seq_one_letter_code
_entity_poly.pdbx_strand_id
1 'polypeptide(L)'
;MSTSFGKIDFISCCGSTKFSEEMVADGPFANCDEAVVAAKNIWFNKVDAHGWLEAFAAHPQIGQNPSSAAHKSSTSAQWSKGEQSAALATATDSSLQELYEWNSRYKQKFGFVFLICASGRSTPEILYELKRRFSSRPIVEFENAAEEQMKITELRLHKLFSNVEVSDSTQTQSTASDVTKAEEGRMNILGGHLTASSITARVRPPITTHILDVARGCPAAGIEVQLEMYDTRQPGPVFGVSDKDRWILQGSSTTDKDGRSGQLMKIVNDLSPGVYRISFNTGKYNPNGFFPFVSIVFEVKESQKTEHFHVVISKLPTIPFLRLPVDLHGANKSSILSIYSCLFDCLIMKSHDVIYLIMLSTSLAVLIRESSNVRTIILNRPKKLNVLSLEMVSRLLEVLHVYEQDPNVKLIIMKGEGRAFCAGGDVAGVVSDVNKGGWKLGANFFSIEFSLNYLIATYSKPQVSILRGIVMGGGAGVSIHGRFRVVTENAVFAMPETELGLFPDVGASYYLSRLPGFFGEYVGLTGARLDGAEMLACGLATHFVPLEKLTLLEDALCKTNSGDPKVICSIINQFSNKTPKLKEKSQFFRLKTIDRCFSRKTVEDIISALEKEADKNMDDWISWTIQSLKKASPTSLKISLRSIREGRLQGVGQCLIREYRLVCTVMQGEISRDFFEGCRALLIDKDKNPKWNPSKLEFISNDMVDRYFAALDDKDWEDLKLPARSNLPSFAISKL
;
A
#
# COMPACT_ATOMS: atom_id res chain seq x y z
N MET A 1 12.30 26.84 -26.03
CA MET A 1 13.14 25.89 -26.80
C MET A 1 13.38 24.69 -25.90
N SER A 2 13.13 23.47 -26.36
CA SER A 2 13.37 22.26 -25.56
C SER A 2 14.88 21.99 -25.47
N THR A 3 15.44 21.97 -24.27
CA THR A 3 16.84 21.65 -24.03
C THR A 3 17.05 20.14 -24.14
N SER A 4 17.88 19.71 -25.10
CA SER A 4 18.18 18.30 -25.34
C SER A 4 19.42 17.89 -24.57
N PHE A 5 19.25 17.20 -23.45
CA PHE A 5 20.34 16.59 -22.68
C PHE A 5 20.66 15.19 -23.19
N GLY A 6 21.94 14.83 -23.22
CA GLY A 6 22.42 13.54 -23.69
C GLY A 6 22.60 12.52 -22.57
N LYS A 7 22.93 11.29 -22.96
CA LYS A 7 23.16 10.16 -22.03
C LYS A 7 24.21 10.50 -20.96
N ILE A 8 25.28 11.23 -21.33
CA ILE A 8 26.37 11.61 -20.42
C ILE A 8 25.90 12.59 -19.33
N ASP A 9 24.95 13.47 -19.65
CA ASP A 9 24.42 14.45 -18.70
C ASP A 9 23.60 13.75 -17.60
N PHE A 10 22.74 12.82 -18.00
CA PHE A 10 21.96 12.03 -17.05
C PHE A 10 22.79 10.99 -16.28
N ILE A 11 23.83 10.42 -16.91
CA ILE A 11 24.84 9.61 -16.19
C ILE A 11 25.51 10.45 -15.10
N SER A 12 25.81 11.72 -15.35
CA SER A 12 26.43 12.61 -14.36
C SER A 12 25.50 12.90 -13.17
N CYS A 13 24.18 12.83 -13.37
CA CYS A 13 23.18 13.04 -12.32
C CYS A 13 22.94 11.80 -11.45
N CYS A 14 22.95 10.60 -12.03
CA CYS A 14 22.51 9.37 -11.33
C CYS A 14 23.60 8.27 -11.24
N GLY A 15 24.46 8.14 -12.24
CA GLY A 15 25.48 7.07 -12.31
C GLY A 15 24.98 5.74 -12.88
N SER A 16 23.67 5.54 -13.00
CA SER A 16 23.07 4.36 -13.67
C SER A 16 22.95 4.56 -15.18
N THR A 17 23.43 3.56 -15.94
CA THR A 17 23.34 3.52 -17.40
C THR A 17 21.90 3.35 -17.84
N LYS A 18 21.15 2.45 -17.20
CA LYS A 18 19.73 2.22 -17.47
C LYS A 18 18.88 3.47 -17.21
N PHE A 19 19.10 4.16 -16.09
CA PHE A 19 18.45 5.44 -15.81
C PHE A 19 18.71 6.47 -16.92
N SER A 20 19.96 6.58 -17.36
CA SER A 20 20.33 7.57 -18.39
C SER A 20 19.72 7.29 -19.76
N GLU A 21 19.59 6.02 -20.14
CA GLU A 21 18.96 5.61 -21.40
C GLU A 21 17.48 5.94 -21.41
N GLU A 22 16.79 5.62 -20.30
CA GLU A 22 15.38 5.94 -20.13
C GLU A 22 15.12 7.46 -20.09
N MET A 23 15.97 8.24 -19.42
CA MET A 23 15.85 9.70 -19.40
C MET A 23 16.05 10.34 -20.78
N VAL A 24 16.97 9.81 -21.60
CA VAL A 24 17.14 10.27 -22.99
C VAL A 24 15.93 9.87 -23.84
N ALA A 25 15.37 8.68 -23.63
CA ALA A 25 14.20 8.20 -24.36
C ALA A 25 12.91 8.98 -24.02
N ASP A 26 12.78 9.44 -22.77
CA ASP A 26 11.61 10.20 -22.29
C ASP A 26 11.72 11.71 -22.59
N GLY A 27 12.91 12.18 -22.99
CA GLY A 27 13.17 13.55 -23.38
C GLY A 27 12.79 13.87 -24.84
N PRO A 28 12.88 15.16 -25.25
CA PRO A 28 13.40 16.28 -24.47
C PRO A 28 12.36 16.85 -23.48
N PHE A 29 12.83 17.42 -22.38
CA PHE A 29 11.99 18.02 -21.32
C PHE A 29 11.86 19.54 -21.50
N ALA A 30 10.70 20.12 -21.19
CA ALA A 30 10.52 21.56 -21.34
C ALA A 30 11.14 22.37 -20.20
N ASN A 31 11.24 21.78 -19.00
CA ASN A 31 11.80 22.41 -17.80
C ASN A 31 12.33 21.36 -16.81
N CYS A 32 12.99 21.81 -15.75
CA CYS A 32 13.59 20.94 -14.74
C CYS A 32 12.54 20.12 -13.97
N ASP A 33 11.35 20.68 -13.71
CA ASP A 33 10.31 19.99 -12.93
C ASP A 33 9.78 18.77 -13.69
N GLU A 34 9.57 18.90 -15.00
CA GLU A 34 9.23 17.78 -15.87
C GLU A 34 10.31 16.69 -15.87
N ALA A 35 11.59 17.09 -15.97
CA ALA A 35 12.70 16.15 -15.91
C ALA A 35 12.80 15.45 -14.54
N VAL A 36 12.49 16.12 -13.43
CA VAL A 36 12.47 15.54 -12.09
C VAL A 36 11.31 14.55 -11.92
N VAL A 37 10.13 14.86 -12.46
CA VAL A 37 8.96 13.95 -12.47
C VAL A 37 9.28 12.69 -13.27
N ALA A 38 9.83 12.85 -14.48
CA ALA A 38 10.27 11.75 -15.33
C ALA A 38 11.35 10.90 -14.63
N ALA A 39 12.36 11.55 -14.04
CA ALA A 39 13.42 10.89 -13.30
C ALA A 39 12.91 10.07 -12.12
N LYS A 40 11.97 10.58 -11.32
CA LYS A 40 11.36 9.83 -10.21
C LYS A 40 10.61 8.60 -10.71
N ASN A 41 9.85 8.75 -11.79
CA ASN A 41 9.14 7.63 -12.42
C ASN A 41 10.12 6.57 -12.94
N ILE A 42 11.11 6.98 -13.71
CA ILE A 42 12.14 6.09 -14.29
C ILE A 42 12.91 5.38 -13.18
N TRP A 43 13.38 6.11 -12.17
CA TRP A 43 14.21 5.57 -11.11
C TRP A 43 13.53 4.48 -10.28
N PHE A 44 12.25 4.67 -9.93
CA PHE A 44 11.53 3.72 -9.08
C PHE A 44 10.74 2.66 -9.86
N ASN A 45 10.44 2.88 -11.14
CA ASN A 45 9.59 1.98 -11.91
C ASN A 45 10.28 1.28 -13.08
N LYS A 46 11.36 1.86 -13.64
CA LYS A 46 12.06 1.30 -14.80
C LYS A 46 13.48 0.83 -14.49
N VAL A 47 14.19 1.49 -13.56
CA VAL A 47 15.52 1.08 -13.13
C VAL A 47 15.41 -0.10 -12.17
N ASP A 48 16.12 -1.19 -12.45
CA ASP A 48 16.13 -2.39 -11.62
C ASP A 48 17.23 -2.33 -10.55
N ALA A 49 17.29 -3.34 -9.69
CA ALA A 49 18.29 -3.43 -8.62
C ALA A 49 19.74 -3.38 -9.13
N HIS A 50 20.01 -3.85 -10.35
CA HIS A 50 21.34 -3.73 -10.95
C HIS A 50 21.65 -2.27 -11.29
N GLY A 51 20.70 -1.56 -11.89
CA GLY A 51 20.81 -0.12 -12.14
C GLY A 51 20.97 0.69 -10.85
N TRP A 52 20.30 0.30 -9.76
CA TRP A 52 20.51 0.93 -8.45
C TRP A 52 21.91 0.69 -7.90
N LEU A 53 22.38 -0.56 -7.87
CA LEU A 53 23.75 -0.87 -7.43
C LEU A 53 24.82 -0.18 -8.28
N GLU A 54 24.57 -0.07 -9.58
CA GLU A 54 25.43 0.67 -10.51
C GLU A 54 25.49 2.16 -10.16
N ALA A 55 24.36 2.80 -9.88
CA ALA A 55 24.31 4.18 -9.40
C ALA A 55 25.03 4.33 -8.05
N PHE A 56 24.84 3.38 -7.14
CA PHE A 56 25.47 3.42 -5.82
C PHE A 56 26.99 3.34 -5.93
N ALA A 57 27.49 2.47 -6.80
CA ALA A 57 28.92 2.32 -7.07
C ALA A 57 29.55 3.57 -7.72
N ALA A 58 28.75 4.45 -8.32
CA ALA A 58 29.23 5.70 -8.92
C ALA A 58 29.51 6.81 -7.90
N HIS A 59 29.21 6.57 -6.61
CA HIS A 59 29.49 7.50 -5.52
C HIS A 59 30.74 7.09 -4.72
N PRO A 60 31.60 8.05 -4.36
CA PRO A 60 32.70 7.81 -3.45
C PRO A 60 32.13 7.58 -2.04
N GLN A 61 32.89 6.84 -1.22
CA GLN A 61 32.55 6.74 0.19
C GLN A 61 32.62 8.13 0.84
N ILE A 62 31.59 8.47 1.61
CA ILE A 62 31.52 9.77 2.28
C ILE A 62 32.69 9.90 3.25
N GLY A 63 33.45 10.99 3.13
CA GLY A 63 34.67 11.25 3.90
C GLY A 63 35.97 10.82 3.24
N GLN A 64 35.94 10.22 2.04
CA GLN A 64 37.14 9.99 1.21
C GLN A 64 37.33 11.08 0.16
N ASN A 65 38.58 11.31 -0.26
CA ASN A 65 38.91 12.28 -1.30
C ASN A 65 38.36 11.79 -2.66
N PRO A 66 37.56 12.59 -3.40
CA PRO A 66 36.88 12.17 -4.64
C PRO A 66 37.79 11.76 -5.81
N SER A 67 39.11 11.90 -5.65
CA SER A 67 40.12 11.56 -6.66
C SER A 67 40.31 10.04 -6.86
N SER A 68 39.57 9.20 -6.14
CA SER A 68 39.65 7.74 -6.21
C SER A 68 38.58 7.15 -7.14
N ALA A 69 38.97 6.84 -8.37
CA ALA A 69 38.47 5.85 -9.35
C ALA A 69 36.97 5.44 -9.47
N ALA A 70 36.00 6.06 -8.78
CA ALA A 70 34.60 5.60 -8.74
C ALA A 70 33.66 6.38 -9.69
N HIS A 71 34.08 7.52 -10.23
CA HIS A 71 33.20 8.38 -11.02
C HIS A 71 33.25 8.07 -12.51
N LYS A 72 32.06 7.88 -13.11
CA LYS A 72 31.88 7.71 -14.57
C LYS A 72 31.92 9.03 -15.36
N SER A 73 31.98 10.18 -14.67
CA SER A 73 32.00 11.53 -15.27
C SER A 73 32.74 12.52 -14.36
N SER A 74 33.54 13.40 -14.94
CA SER A 74 34.23 14.49 -14.24
C SER A 74 33.26 15.47 -13.56
N THR A 75 32.10 15.70 -14.17
CA THR A 75 31.02 16.55 -13.63
C THR A 75 30.44 15.95 -12.34
N SER A 76 30.22 14.63 -12.31
CA SER A 76 29.74 13.93 -11.11
C SER A 76 30.74 14.02 -9.95
N ALA A 77 32.04 13.99 -10.24
CA ALA A 77 33.09 14.14 -9.23
C ALA A 77 33.08 15.54 -8.60
N GLN A 78 32.93 16.58 -9.43
CA GLN A 78 32.85 17.96 -8.96
C GLN A 78 31.59 18.21 -8.11
N TRP A 79 30.44 17.71 -8.53
CA TRP A 79 29.19 17.87 -7.76
C TRP A 79 29.22 17.11 -6.42
N SER A 80 29.79 15.90 -6.40
CA SER A 80 29.96 15.13 -5.16
C SER A 80 30.84 15.87 -4.15
N LYS A 81 31.91 16.53 -4.61
CA LYS A 81 32.78 17.35 -3.76
C LYS A 81 32.03 18.54 -3.13
N GLY A 82 31.17 19.21 -3.91
CA GLY A 82 30.32 20.29 -3.41
C GLY A 82 29.25 19.80 -2.42
N GLU A 83 28.63 18.66 -2.70
CA GLU A 83 27.58 18.03 -1.87
C GLU A 83 28.09 17.60 -0.50
N GLN A 84 29.37 17.22 -0.36
CA GLN A 84 29.98 16.81 0.90
C GLN A 84 30.76 17.93 1.62
N SER A 85 30.75 19.16 1.08
CA SER A 85 31.58 20.27 1.60
C SER A 85 31.29 20.63 3.07
N ALA A 86 30.02 20.67 3.47
CA ALA A 86 29.62 20.94 4.85
C ALA A 86 30.06 19.84 5.83
N ALA A 87 30.01 18.57 5.38
CA ALA A 87 30.50 17.45 6.16
C ALA A 87 32.01 17.55 6.37
N LEU A 88 32.77 17.78 5.29
CA LEU A 88 34.23 17.93 5.34
C LEU A 88 34.67 19.14 6.18
N ALA A 89 33.96 20.26 6.10
CA ALA A 89 34.26 21.47 6.88
C ALA A 89 33.99 21.30 8.39
N THR A 90 33.14 20.35 8.77
CA THR A 90 32.76 20.09 10.17
C THR A 90 33.46 18.85 10.75
N ALA A 91 34.35 18.21 9.99
CA ALA A 91 34.99 16.98 10.39
C ALA A 91 36.26 17.24 11.22
N THR A 92 36.38 16.55 12.35
CA THR A 92 37.64 16.36 13.09
C THR A 92 38.29 15.04 12.68
N ASP A 93 39.61 14.89 12.89
CA ASP A 93 40.33 13.64 12.60
C ASP A 93 39.67 12.41 13.25
N SER A 94 39.18 12.57 14.49
CA SER A 94 38.44 11.53 15.21
C SER A 94 37.11 11.17 14.53
N SER A 95 36.35 12.18 14.09
CA SER A 95 35.07 11.94 13.40
C SER A 95 35.23 11.35 12.00
N LEU A 96 36.31 11.67 11.28
CA LEU A 96 36.64 11.08 9.98
C LEU A 96 37.04 9.61 10.14
N GLN A 97 37.85 9.30 11.16
CA GLN A 97 38.21 7.93 11.49
C GLN A 97 36.98 7.10 11.85
N GLU A 98 36.08 7.64 12.68
CA GLU A 98 34.83 6.96 13.03
C GLU A 98 33.94 6.73 11.79
N LEU A 99 33.83 7.74 10.91
CA LEU A 99 33.05 7.62 9.68
C LEU A 99 33.62 6.56 8.73
N TYR A 100 34.95 6.47 8.64
CA TYR A 100 35.64 5.44 7.86
C TYR A 100 35.33 4.02 8.39
N GLU A 101 35.42 3.81 9.69
CA GLU A 101 35.13 2.51 10.32
C GLU A 101 33.67 2.09 10.12
N TRP A 102 32.74 3.02 10.30
CA TRP A 102 31.32 2.75 10.12
C TRP A 102 30.93 2.52 8.66
N ASN A 103 31.52 3.25 7.71
CA ASN A 103 31.34 2.97 6.28
C ASN A 103 31.86 1.58 5.89
N SER A 104 32.99 1.15 6.46
CA SER A 104 33.52 -0.19 6.26
C SER A 104 32.54 -1.27 6.76
N ARG A 105 32.03 -1.11 7.99
CA ARG A 105 31.00 -2.00 8.56
C ARG A 105 29.73 -2.01 7.72
N TYR A 106 29.27 -0.84 7.29
CA TYR A 106 28.08 -0.69 6.46
C TYR A 106 28.24 -1.47 5.15
N LYS A 107 29.34 -1.26 4.43
CA LYS A 107 29.61 -1.96 3.16
C LYS A 107 29.73 -3.47 3.36
N GLN A 108 30.36 -3.92 4.45
CA GLN A 108 30.44 -5.34 4.79
C GLN A 108 29.07 -5.97 5.04
N LYS A 109 28.16 -5.25 5.72
CA LYS A 109 26.83 -5.75 6.05
C LYS A 109 25.87 -5.74 4.84
N PHE A 110 25.87 -4.65 4.08
CA PHE A 110 24.86 -4.39 3.06
C PHE A 110 25.34 -4.62 1.62
N GLY A 111 26.65 -4.71 1.40
CA GLY A 111 27.25 -5.00 0.09
C GLY A 111 27.42 -3.79 -0.83
N PHE A 112 27.01 -2.59 -0.42
CA PHE A 112 27.16 -1.35 -1.18
C PHE A 112 27.57 -0.17 -0.27
N VAL A 113 27.95 0.96 -0.86
CA VAL A 113 28.39 2.16 -0.12
C VAL A 113 27.22 2.84 0.58
N PHE A 114 27.45 3.44 1.75
CA PHE A 114 26.41 4.21 2.43
C PHE A 114 26.01 5.43 1.60
N LEU A 115 24.72 5.54 1.28
CA LEU A 115 24.17 6.67 0.54
C LEU A 115 23.24 7.51 1.40
N ILE A 116 23.53 8.81 1.39
CA ILE A 116 22.70 9.85 1.96
C ILE A 116 22.91 11.12 1.16
N CYS A 117 21.85 11.90 0.94
CA CYS A 117 21.97 13.25 0.42
C CYS A 117 22.69 14.12 1.46
N ALA A 118 24.01 14.26 1.29
CA ALA A 118 24.91 14.92 2.23
C ALA A 118 24.86 16.46 2.17
N SER A 119 24.15 17.03 1.18
CA SER A 119 24.07 18.47 0.99
C SER A 119 23.53 19.15 2.25
N GLY A 120 24.32 20.08 2.81
CA GLY A 120 23.98 20.83 4.02
C GLY A 120 24.12 20.05 5.34
N ARG A 121 24.56 18.79 5.34
CA ARG A 121 24.73 17.97 6.55
C ARG A 121 26.14 18.02 7.10
N SER A 122 26.27 18.06 8.42
CA SER A 122 27.53 17.94 9.14
C SER A 122 27.98 16.48 9.30
N THR A 123 29.26 16.26 9.58
CA THR A 123 29.81 14.90 9.81
C THR A 123 29.09 14.15 10.96
N PRO A 124 28.78 14.77 12.12
CA PRO A 124 28.02 14.11 13.19
C PRO A 124 26.61 13.68 12.78
N GLU A 125 25.90 14.46 11.95
CA GLU A 125 24.57 14.10 11.45
C GLU A 125 24.61 12.91 10.50
N ILE A 126 25.65 12.85 9.64
CA ILE A 126 25.89 11.71 8.75
C ILE A 126 26.20 10.45 9.56
N LEU A 127 27.06 10.56 10.58
CA LEU A 127 27.39 9.46 11.49
C LEU A 127 26.16 8.95 12.25
N TYR A 128 25.30 9.86 12.73
CA TYR A 128 24.04 9.51 13.38
C TYR A 128 23.14 8.71 12.44
N GLU A 129 22.94 9.19 11.21
CA GLU A 129 22.10 8.52 10.22
C GLU A 129 22.67 7.15 9.81
N LEU A 130 23.99 7.06 9.61
CA LEU A 130 24.68 5.81 9.30
C LEU A 130 24.44 4.78 10.42
N LYS A 131 24.69 5.14 11.69
CA LYS A 131 24.50 4.24 12.84
C LYS A 131 23.02 3.82 13.00
N ARG A 132 22.09 4.77 12.85
CA ARG A 132 20.65 4.52 12.92
C ARG A 132 20.22 3.50 11.86
N ARG A 133 20.64 3.72 10.60
CA ARG A 133 20.34 2.87 9.44
C ARG A 133 21.10 1.55 9.45
N PHE A 134 22.23 1.46 10.15
CA PHE A 134 22.96 0.22 10.29
C PHE A 134 22.15 -0.89 10.98
N SER A 135 21.18 -0.55 11.83
CA SER A 135 20.28 -1.52 12.46
C SER A 135 19.22 -2.10 11.51
N SER A 136 19.02 -1.50 10.33
CA SER A 136 18.04 -1.91 9.34
C SER A 136 18.31 -3.32 8.77
N ARG A 137 17.24 -3.96 8.27
CA ARG A 137 17.33 -5.15 7.44
C ARG A 137 17.92 -4.76 6.06
N PRO A 138 18.74 -5.61 5.41
CA PRO A 138 19.39 -5.25 4.15
C PRO A 138 18.46 -4.76 3.05
N ILE A 139 17.28 -5.35 2.90
CA ILE A 139 16.30 -4.92 1.87
C ILE A 139 15.73 -3.53 2.14
N VAL A 140 15.39 -3.22 3.39
CA VAL A 140 14.90 -1.89 3.80
C VAL A 140 15.99 -0.84 3.60
N GLU A 141 17.24 -1.22 3.84
CA GLU A 141 18.36 -0.31 3.66
C GLU A 141 18.70 -0.08 2.19
N PHE A 142 18.51 -1.09 1.34
CA PHE A 142 18.65 -0.97 -0.11
C PHE A 142 17.62 0.02 -0.68
N GLU A 143 16.37 -0.05 -0.21
CA GLU A 143 15.32 0.92 -0.55
C GLU A 143 15.63 2.33 -0.04
N ASN A 144 16.04 2.47 1.22
CA ASN A 144 16.46 3.77 1.79
C ASN A 144 17.60 4.39 0.97
N ALA A 145 18.57 3.58 0.53
CA ALA A 145 19.68 4.04 -0.30
C ALA A 145 19.20 4.49 -1.69
N ALA A 146 18.21 3.83 -2.27
CA ALA A 146 17.59 4.26 -3.52
C ALA A 146 16.79 5.57 -3.38
N GLU A 147 16.10 5.77 -2.25
CA GLU A 147 15.45 7.05 -1.95
C GLU A 147 16.45 8.20 -1.81
N GLU A 148 17.55 7.98 -1.09
CA GLU A 148 18.61 8.98 -0.93
C GLU A 148 19.33 9.27 -2.26
N GLN A 149 19.56 8.23 -3.08
CA GLN A 149 20.08 8.39 -4.44
C GLN A 149 19.19 9.31 -5.28
N MET A 150 17.87 9.14 -5.23
CA MET A 150 16.95 10.00 -5.98
C MET A 150 17.02 11.46 -5.53
N LYS A 151 17.15 11.72 -4.23
CA LYS A 151 17.36 13.10 -3.72
C LYS A 151 18.63 13.72 -4.29
N ILE A 152 19.71 12.95 -4.41
CA ILE A 152 20.96 13.41 -5.03
C ILE A 152 20.75 13.66 -6.53
N THR A 153 20.03 12.77 -7.23
CA THR A 153 19.71 12.94 -8.65
C THR A 153 18.86 14.19 -8.90
N GLU A 154 17.85 14.47 -8.07
CA GLU A 154 17.03 15.68 -8.15
C GLU A 154 17.86 16.95 -7.98
N LEU A 155 18.74 17.00 -6.97
CA LEU A 155 19.68 18.11 -6.79
C LEU A 155 20.59 18.32 -8.00
N ARG A 156 21.05 17.24 -8.63
CA ARG A 156 21.94 17.30 -9.80
C ARG A 156 21.19 17.68 -11.08
N LEU A 157 19.93 17.29 -11.24
CA LEU A 157 19.07 17.74 -12.33
C LEU A 157 18.84 19.25 -12.24
N HIS A 158 18.54 19.79 -11.05
CA HIS A 158 18.44 21.25 -10.88
C HIS A 158 19.74 21.96 -11.29
N LYS A 159 20.91 21.47 -10.87
CA LYS A 159 22.21 22.02 -11.31
C LYS A 159 22.40 21.95 -12.83
N LEU A 160 22.01 20.83 -13.44
CA LEU A 160 22.14 20.60 -14.87
C LEU A 160 21.31 21.61 -15.67
N PHE A 161 20.05 21.85 -15.28
CA PHE A 161 19.16 22.80 -15.95
C PHE A 161 19.56 24.27 -15.68
N SER A 162 19.99 24.62 -14.46
CA SER A 162 20.46 25.98 -14.15
C SER A 162 21.72 26.36 -14.94
N ASN A 163 22.59 25.41 -15.28
CA ASN A 163 23.77 25.68 -16.09
C ASN A 163 23.43 26.07 -17.54
N VAL A 164 22.26 25.68 -18.05
CA VAL A 164 21.82 26.01 -19.42
C VAL A 164 21.25 27.43 -19.49
N GLU A 165 20.53 27.87 -18.46
CA GLU A 165 20.03 29.25 -18.36
C GLU A 165 21.17 30.29 -18.27
N VAL A 166 22.33 29.89 -17.74
CA VAL A 166 23.52 30.74 -17.66
C VAL A 166 24.25 30.80 -19.02
N SER A 167 24.30 29.71 -19.79
CA SER A 167 24.98 29.68 -21.10
C SER A 167 24.28 30.49 -22.19
N ASP A 168 22.96 30.64 -22.15
CA ASP A 168 22.20 31.46 -23.12
C ASP A 168 22.36 32.97 -22.90
N SER A 169 22.99 33.40 -21.80
CA SER A 169 23.17 34.81 -21.45
C SER A 169 24.55 35.40 -21.80
N THR A 170 25.46 34.61 -22.40
CA THR A 170 26.82 35.08 -22.74
C THR A 170 27.32 34.50 -24.06
N GLN A 171 27.10 35.23 -25.17
CA GLN A 171 28.12 35.75 -26.09
C GLN A 171 27.52 36.08 -27.47
N THR A 172 27.34 37.37 -27.69
CA THR A 172 27.39 37.99 -29.03
C THR A 172 28.84 38.45 -29.28
N GLN A 173 29.31 38.22 -30.50
CA GLN A 173 30.50 38.79 -31.18
C GLN A 173 31.83 37.99 -31.22
N SER A 174 32.04 37.45 -32.42
CA SER A 174 33.15 37.75 -33.35
C SER A 174 34.32 36.77 -33.54
N THR A 175 34.44 36.40 -34.82
CA THR A 175 35.63 36.21 -35.67
C THR A 175 36.37 34.88 -35.75
N ALA A 176 36.71 34.59 -37.01
CA ALA A 176 37.18 33.36 -37.61
C ALA A 176 38.72 33.22 -37.60
N SER A 177 39.18 31.97 -37.67
CA SER A 177 40.41 31.43 -38.31
C SER A 177 40.84 30.17 -37.55
N ASP A 178 41.46 29.12 -38.06
CA ASP A 178 41.75 28.53 -39.38
C ASP A 178 42.54 27.22 -39.04
N VAL A 179 42.73 26.33 -40.02
CA VAL A 179 43.83 25.32 -40.09
C VAL A 179 43.71 23.90 -39.45
N THR A 180 43.26 22.96 -40.30
CA THR A 180 43.84 21.65 -40.76
C THR A 180 44.20 20.42 -39.88
N LYS A 181 43.86 19.25 -40.48
CA LYS A 181 44.57 17.94 -40.60
C LYS A 181 44.54 17.00 -39.36
N ALA A 182 44.38 15.67 -39.47
CA ALA A 182 44.70 14.75 -40.57
C ALA A 182 43.76 13.52 -40.65
N GLU A 183 43.65 12.99 -41.86
CA GLU A 183 43.03 11.74 -42.29
C GLU A 183 43.94 10.50 -42.07
N GLU A 184 43.32 9.32 -42.19
CA GLU A 184 43.72 8.10 -42.95
C GLU A 184 43.37 6.83 -42.13
N GLY A 185 42.57 5.87 -42.61
CA GLY A 185 42.59 5.16 -43.90
C GLY A 185 43.25 3.78 -43.67
N ARG A 186 42.87 2.61 -44.19
CA ARG A 186 41.98 2.14 -45.28
C ARG A 186 41.77 0.61 -45.12
N MET A 187 40.85 0.09 -45.95
CA MET A 187 40.30 -1.28 -46.02
C MET A 187 41.19 -2.40 -46.60
N ASN A 188 40.61 -3.63 -46.58
CA ASN A 188 40.66 -4.76 -47.55
C ASN A 188 41.73 -5.87 -47.27
N ILE A 189 41.54 -7.21 -47.40
CA ILE A 189 40.76 -8.08 -48.32
C ILE A 189 40.41 -9.46 -47.66
N LEU A 190 39.33 -10.09 -48.16
CA LEU A 190 38.86 -11.49 -48.16
C LEU A 190 39.97 -12.58 -48.25
N GLY A 191 39.79 -13.88 -47.94
CA GLY A 191 38.67 -14.75 -47.62
C GLY A 191 39.15 -16.21 -47.61
N GLY A 192 38.33 -17.18 -47.16
CA GLY A 192 38.66 -18.60 -47.30
C GLY A 192 37.82 -19.60 -46.48
N HIS A 193 36.75 -20.09 -47.12
CA HIS A 193 36.09 -21.40 -46.97
C HIS A 193 35.26 -21.80 -45.73
N LEU A 194 33.94 -21.85 -45.99
CA LEU A 194 32.94 -22.84 -45.58
C LEU A 194 33.48 -24.25 -45.33
N THR A 195 33.24 -24.81 -44.13
CA THR A 195 32.30 -25.92 -43.85
C THR A 195 32.60 -26.53 -42.47
N ALA A 196 31.69 -26.39 -41.51
CA ALA A 196 31.35 -27.39 -40.48
C ALA A 196 30.29 -26.80 -39.53
N SER A 197 29.04 -27.21 -39.70
CA SER A 197 28.06 -27.22 -38.62
C SER A 197 28.59 -28.16 -37.53
N SER A 198 29.08 -27.63 -36.42
CA SER A 198 29.21 -28.41 -35.20
C SER A 198 28.03 -28.03 -34.30
N ILE A 199 27.04 -28.93 -34.27
CA ILE A 199 26.03 -28.92 -33.20
C ILE A 199 26.82 -29.22 -31.93
N THR A 200 27.08 -28.19 -31.12
CA THR A 200 27.63 -28.40 -29.79
C THR A 200 26.61 -29.17 -28.97
N ALA A 201 26.90 -30.44 -28.70
CA ALA A 201 26.04 -31.30 -27.90
C ALA A 201 25.83 -30.64 -26.53
N ARG A 202 24.57 -30.59 -26.07
CA ARG A 202 24.22 -29.96 -24.80
C ARG A 202 24.94 -30.70 -23.65
N VAL A 203 25.62 -29.97 -22.77
CA VAL A 203 26.41 -30.55 -21.64
C VAL A 203 25.58 -30.66 -20.35
N ARG A 204 24.37 -30.09 -20.33
CA ARG A 204 23.46 -30.06 -19.18
C ARG A 204 22.01 -30.36 -19.59
N PRO A 205 21.14 -30.83 -18.67
CA PRO A 205 19.73 -31.04 -18.98
C PRO A 205 19.03 -29.74 -19.46
N PRO A 206 18.02 -29.84 -20.34
CA PRO A 206 17.26 -28.68 -20.83
C PRO A 206 16.60 -27.87 -19.72
N ILE A 207 16.08 -28.55 -18.69
CA ILE A 207 15.40 -27.94 -17.54
C ILE A 207 16.21 -28.25 -16.28
N THR A 208 16.55 -27.22 -15.51
CA THR A 208 17.27 -27.33 -14.23
C THR A 208 16.67 -26.40 -13.18
N THR A 209 16.92 -26.65 -11.89
CA THR A 209 16.49 -25.75 -10.81
C THR A 209 17.52 -25.59 -9.70
N HIS A 210 17.46 -24.44 -9.03
CA HIS A 210 18.25 -24.08 -7.86
C HIS A 210 17.33 -23.43 -6.81
N ILE A 211 17.43 -23.87 -5.55
CA ILE A 211 16.57 -23.42 -4.46
C ILE A 211 17.40 -22.82 -3.33
N LEU A 212 17.01 -21.62 -2.91
CA LEU A 212 17.65 -20.88 -1.83
C LEU A 212 16.65 -20.62 -0.69
N ASP A 213 17.00 -21.03 0.53
CA ASP A 213 16.28 -20.61 1.75
C ASP A 213 16.86 -19.28 2.21
N VAL A 214 16.40 -18.21 1.57
CA VAL A 214 16.87 -16.86 1.89
C VAL A 214 16.40 -16.37 3.27
N ALA A 215 15.42 -17.02 3.89
CA ALA A 215 15.06 -16.77 5.29
C ALA A 215 16.12 -17.30 6.26
N ARG A 216 16.78 -18.41 5.90
CA ARG A 216 17.93 -18.97 6.63
C ARG A 216 19.29 -18.50 6.10
N GLY A 217 19.30 -17.77 4.97
CA GLY A 217 20.50 -17.28 4.32
C GLY A 217 21.39 -18.40 3.76
N CYS A 218 20.82 -19.56 3.43
CA CYS A 218 21.56 -20.73 2.96
C CYS A 218 20.85 -21.45 1.81
N PRO A 219 21.56 -22.26 1.01
CA PRO A 219 20.91 -23.10 0.02
C PRO A 219 19.95 -24.10 0.65
N ALA A 220 18.82 -24.35 -0.03
CA ALA A 220 17.80 -25.24 0.50
C ALA A 220 18.08 -26.69 0.07
N ALA A 221 18.93 -27.37 0.84
CA ALA A 221 19.29 -28.77 0.61
C ALA A 221 18.18 -29.74 1.08
N GLY A 222 17.98 -30.84 0.35
CA GLY A 222 17.04 -31.89 0.74
C GLY A 222 15.58 -31.68 0.30
N ILE A 223 15.29 -30.70 -0.56
CA ILE A 223 13.96 -30.52 -1.16
C ILE A 223 13.78 -31.52 -2.29
N GLU A 224 12.68 -32.28 -2.26
CA GLU A 224 12.31 -33.14 -3.38
C GLU A 224 11.70 -32.28 -4.50
N VAL A 225 12.17 -32.52 -5.72
CA VAL A 225 11.74 -31.83 -6.93
C VAL A 225 11.24 -32.85 -7.94
N GLN A 226 10.11 -32.58 -8.57
CA GLN A 226 9.53 -33.40 -9.64
C GLN A 226 9.27 -32.54 -10.87
N LEU A 227 9.59 -33.05 -12.05
CA LEU A 227 9.28 -32.44 -13.33
C LEU A 227 8.31 -33.34 -14.11
N GLU A 228 7.23 -32.77 -14.60
CA GLU A 228 6.17 -33.44 -15.34
C GLU A 228 5.84 -32.65 -16.61
N MET A 229 5.29 -33.33 -17.61
CA MET A 229 4.80 -32.73 -18.86
C MET A 229 3.32 -33.08 -19.04
N TYR A 230 2.50 -32.12 -19.42
CA TYR A 230 1.08 -32.34 -19.69
C TYR A 230 0.90 -33.16 -20.97
N ASP A 231 -0.05 -34.09 -20.98
CA ASP A 231 -0.38 -34.88 -22.17
C ASP A 231 -0.90 -33.96 -23.30
N THR A 232 -0.10 -33.82 -24.36
CA THR A 232 -0.37 -32.90 -25.49
C THR A 232 -1.54 -33.34 -26.37
N ARG A 233 -2.14 -34.51 -26.11
CA ARG A 233 -3.31 -35.02 -26.84
C ARG A 233 -4.64 -34.43 -26.34
N GLN A 234 -4.63 -33.56 -25.33
CA GLN A 234 -5.83 -32.98 -24.70
C GLN A 234 -5.74 -31.43 -24.57
N PRO A 235 -6.88 -30.74 -24.33
CA PRO A 235 -6.89 -29.29 -24.08
C PRO A 235 -6.02 -28.92 -22.89
N GLY A 236 -5.40 -27.73 -22.91
CA GLY A 236 -4.46 -27.30 -21.86
C GLY A 236 -5.04 -27.33 -20.43
N PRO A 237 -4.17 -27.40 -19.41
CA PRO A 237 -4.60 -27.57 -18.02
C PRO A 237 -5.47 -26.41 -17.52
N VAL A 238 -6.53 -26.74 -16.77
CA VAL A 238 -7.45 -25.76 -16.16
C VAL A 238 -7.17 -25.67 -14.65
N PHE A 239 -6.87 -24.45 -14.18
CA PHE A 239 -6.58 -24.22 -12.76
C PHE A 239 -7.80 -24.46 -11.87
N GLY A 240 -7.60 -25.17 -10.75
CA GLY A 240 -8.65 -25.48 -9.77
C GLY A 240 -9.37 -26.83 -9.98
N VAL A 241 -9.03 -27.58 -11.04
CA VAL A 241 -9.57 -28.92 -11.32
C VAL A 241 -8.47 -29.98 -11.09
N SER A 242 -8.82 -31.12 -10.48
CA SER A 242 -7.88 -32.20 -10.19
C SER A 242 -7.53 -33.00 -11.46
N ASP A 243 -6.48 -32.59 -12.18
CA ASP A 243 -5.98 -33.23 -13.41
C ASP A 243 -4.88 -34.29 -13.15
N LYS A 244 -4.98 -35.10 -12.09
CA LYS A 244 -3.88 -36.02 -11.67
C LYS A 244 -3.42 -37.00 -12.75
N ASP A 245 -4.31 -37.47 -13.61
CA ASP A 245 -3.99 -38.50 -14.62
C ASP A 245 -3.44 -37.92 -15.95
N ARG A 246 -3.24 -36.59 -16.02
CA ARG A 246 -2.84 -35.89 -17.25
C ARG A 246 -1.39 -35.36 -17.25
N TRP A 247 -0.68 -35.51 -16.14
CA TRP A 247 0.72 -35.10 -15.99
C TRP A 247 1.64 -36.32 -16.05
N ILE A 248 2.55 -36.32 -17.02
CA ILE A 248 3.50 -37.41 -17.28
C ILE A 248 4.85 -37.05 -16.67
N LEU A 249 5.28 -37.81 -15.67
CA LEU A 249 6.57 -37.62 -14.99
C LEU A 249 7.74 -37.72 -15.98
N GLN A 250 8.55 -36.66 -16.03
CA GLN A 250 9.78 -36.57 -16.82
C GLN A 250 11.00 -36.96 -15.97
N GLY A 251 10.97 -36.65 -14.67
CA GLY A 251 11.96 -37.09 -13.71
C GLY A 251 11.83 -36.39 -12.37
N SER A 252 12.64 -36.82 -11.42
CA SER A 252 12.62 -36.31 -10.04
C SER A 252 14.02 -36.33 -9.45
N SER A 253 14.30 -35.41 -8.55
CA SER A 253 15.55 -35.37 -7.81
C SER A 253 15.37 -34.77 -6.43
N THR A 254 16.44 -34.72 -5.65
CA THR A 254 16.49 -33.98 -4.38
C THR A 254 17.60 -32.96 -4.47
N THR A 255 17.38 -31.76 -3.93
CA THR A 255 18.40 -30.71 -3.98
C THR A 255 19.64 -31.07 -3.15
N ASP A 256 20.81 -30.78 -3.69
CA ASP A 256 22.10 -31.00 -3.04
C ASP A 256 22.41 -29.95 -1.97
N LYS A 257 23.62 -29.98 -1.40
CA LYS A 257 24.07 -29.03 -0.37
C LYS A 257 24.11 -27.58 -0.87
N ASP A 258 24.24 -27.38 -2.17
CA ASP A 258 24.20 -26.08 -2.81
C ASP A 258 22.79 -25.71 -3.26
N GLY A 259 21.77 -26.50 -2.91
CA GLY A 259 20.35 -26.23 -3.24
C GLY A 259 19.99 -26.56 -4.68
N ARG A 260 20.87 -27.17 -5.47
CA ARG A 260 20.64 -27.48 -6.89
C ARG A 260 19.96 -28.83 -7.05
N SER A 261 18.98 -28.93 -7.94
CA SER A 261 18.37 -30.22 -8.26
C SER A 261 19.38 -31.12 -8.97
N GLY A 262 19.33 -32.42 -8.68
CA GLY A 262 19.87 -33.43 -9.60
C GLY A 262 19.14 -33.43 -10.95
N GLN A 263 19.61 -34.26 -11.88
CA GLN A 263 19.10 -34.32 -13.25
C GLN A 263 17.61 -34.70 -13.32
N LEU A 264 16.75 -33.75 -13.71
CA LEU A 264 15.29 -33.92 -13.78
C LEU A 264 14.78 -34.53 -15.09
N MET A 265 15.65 -34.65 -16.10
CA MET A 265 15.35 -35.28 -17.39
C MET A 265 16.64 -35.62 -18.15
N LYS A 266 16.55 -36.47 -19.18
CA LYS A 266 17.71 -36.81 -20.03
C LYS A 266 18.28 -35.56 -20.73
N ILE A 267 19.59 -35.55 -20.95
CA ILE A 267 20.24 -34.52 -21.75
C ILE A 267 19.84 -34.76 -23.21
N VAL A 268 19.09 -33.81 -23.78
CA VAL A 268 18.65 -33.82 -25.18
C VAL A 268 19.01 -32.48 -25.81
N ASN A 269 19.37 -32.51 -27.10
CA ASN A 269 19.69 -31.29 -27.85
C ASN A 269 18.46 -30.39 -27.99
N ASP A 270 17.31 -31.00 -28.32
CA ASP A 270 16.01 -30.32 -28.45
C ASP A 270 15.04 -30.80 -27.38
N LEU A 271 14.45 -29.86 -26.65
CA LEU A 271 13.37 -30.07 -25.69
C LEU A 271 12.02 -30.16 -26.44
N SER A 272 11.21 -31.17 -26.11
CA SER A 272 9.87 -31.29 -26.69
C SER A 272 8.99 -30.10 -26.32
N PRO A 273 8.35 -29.42 -27.28
CA PRO A 273 7.38 -28.37 -26.98
C PRO A 273 6.15 -28.91 -26.25
N GLY A 274 5.60 -28.11 -25.35
CA GLY A 274 4.42 -28.45 -24.55
C GLY A 274 4.42 -27.80 -23.18
N VAL A 275 3.45 -28.16 -22.34
CA VAL A 275 3.29 -27.60 -20.99
C VAL A 275 3.99 -28.48 -19.97
N TYR A 276 4.89 -27.89 -19.18
CA TYR A 276 5.65 -28.53 -18.13
C TYR A 276 5.21 -28.03 -16.76
N ARG A 277 5.32 -28.91 -15.75
CA ARG A 277 5.13 -28.59 -14.34
C ARG A 277 6.36 -29.03 -13.55
N ILE A 278 6.95 -28.13 -12.78
CA ILE A 278 7.99 -28.46 -11.80
C ILE A 278 7.45 -28.23 -10.39
N SER A 279 7.49 -29.27 -9.56
CA SER A 279 6.90 -29.33 -8.23
C SER A 279 7.97 -29.53 -7.16
N PHE A 280 7.80 -28.91 -6.00
CA PHE A 280 8.76 -28.83 -4.91
C PHE A 280 8.07 -29.24 -3.60
N ASN A 281 8.59 -30.26 -2.92
CA ASN A 281 8.07 -30.72 -1.62
C ASN A 281 8.66 -29.87 -0.48
N THR A 282 8.13 -28.67 -0.32
CA THR A 282 8.56 -27.72 0.71
C THR A 282 8.19 -28.15 2.12
N GLY A 283 7.17 -29.01 2.28
CA GLY A 283 6.73 -29.57 3.56
C GLY A 283 7.75 -30.54 4.14
N LYS A 284 8.42 -31.34 3.30
CA LYS A 284 9.51 -32.22 3.76
C LYS A 284 10.70 -31.43 4.30
N TYR A 285 11.03 -30.31 3.66
CA TYR A 285 12.14 -29.44 4.06
C TYR A 285 11.81 -28.55 5.27
N ASN A 286 10.56 -28.09 5.37
CA ASN A 286 10.06 -27.30 6.48
C ASN A 286 8.64 -27.74 6.86
N PRO A 287 8.49 -28.71 7.78
CA PRO A 287 7.20 -29.26 8.18
C PRO A 287 6.19 -28.24 8.72
N ASN A 288 6.69 -27.12 9.26
CA ASN A 288 5.89 -26.01 9.79
C ASN A 288 5.63 -24.92 8.74
N GLY A 289 5.96 -25.15 7.47
CA GLY A 289 5.72 -24.23 6.35
C GLY A 289 4.25 -24.22 5.92
N PHE A 290 3.76 -23.06 5.49
CA PHE A 290 2.35 -22.87 5.11
C PHE A 290 1.91 -23.72 3.90
N PHE A 291 2.81 -23.93 2.93
CA PHE A 291 2.56 -24.78 1.77
C PHE A 291 3.44 -26.03 1.83
N PRO A 292 2.86 -27.25 1.89
CA PRO A 292 3.62 -28.49 1.86
C PRO A 292 4.19 -28.80 0.46
N PHE A 293 3.60 -28.23 -0.59
CA PHE A 293 4.03 -28.36 -1.97
C PHE A 293 3.89 -27.02 -2.72
N VAL A 294 4.85 -26.72 -3.58
CA VAL A 294 4.82 -25.58 -4.52
C VAL A 294 5.00 -26.13 -5.92
N SER A 295 4.22 -25.68 -6.90
CA SER A 295 4.37 -26.10 -8.30
C SER A 295 4.37 -24.90 -9.24
N ILE A 296 5.23 -24.95 -10.26
CA ILE A 296 5.33 -23.94 -11.32
C ILE A 296 4.97 -24.62 -12.63
N VAL A 297 4.00 -24.06 -13.36
CA VAL A 297 3.57 -24.55 -14.67
C VAL A 297 4.02 -23.55 -15.74
N PHE A 298 4.66 -24.04 -16.81
CA PHE A 298 5.17 -23.20 -17.90
C PHE A 298 5.05 -23.92 -19.25
N GLU A 299 4.96 -23.15 -20.34
CA GLU A 299 4.89 -23.68 -21.71
C GLU A 299 6.22 -23.49 -22.43
N VAL A 300 6.67 -24.54 -23.13
CA VAL A 300 7.81 -24.51 -24.07
C VAL A 300 7.25 -24.51 -25.49
N LYS A 301 7.55 -23.48 -26.27
CA LYS A 301 7.11 -23.37 -27.68
C LYS A 301 8.10 -24.04 -28.62
N GLU A 302 7.67 -24.36 -29.84
CA GLU A 302 8.52 -24.94 -30.90
C GLU A 302 9.78 -24.09 -31.17
N SER A 303 9.65 -22.76 -31.10
CA SER A 303 10.77 -21.83 -31.26
C SER A 303 11.80 -21.89 -30.12
N GLN A 304 11.49 -22.58 -29.01
CA GLN A 304 12.29 -22.59 -27.78
C GLN A 304 12.91 -23.96 -27.46
N LYS A 305 12.82 -24.94 -28.37
CA LYS A 305 13.31 -26.30 -28.13
C LYS A 305 14.82 -26.37 -27.84
N THR A 306 15.60 -25.43 -28.35
CA THR A 306 17.05 -25.34 -28.11
C THR A 306 17.40 -24.50 -26.87
N GLU A 307 16.43 -23.83 -26.23
CA GLU A 307 16.64 -22.96 -25.06
C GLU A 307 16.83 -23.78 -23.78
N HIS A 308 17.63 -23.24 -22.86
CA HIS A 308 17.78 -23.79 -21.52
C HIS A 308 16.80 -23.09 -20.57
N PHE A 309 16.13 -23.86 -19.73
CA PHE A 309 15.17 -23.37 -18.75
C PHE A 309 15.72 -23.60 -17.35
N HIS A 310 16.15 -22.53 -16.70
CA HIS A 310 16.54 -22.57 -15.29
C HIS A 310 15.43 -21.97 -14.42
N VAL A 311 14.84 -22.79 -13.55
CA VAL A 311 13.72 -22.40 -12.66
C VAL A 311 14.25 -22.21 -11.25
N VAL A 312 14.05 -21.06 -10.62
CA VAL A 312 14.60 -20.77 -9.28
C VAL A 312 13.48 -20.53 -8.27
N ILE A 313 13.62 -21.07 -7.05
CA ILE A 313 12.77 -20.71 -5.89
C ILE A 313 13.63 -20.03 -4.81
N SER A 314 13.21 -18.83 -4.43
CA SER A 314 13.78 -18.07 -3.30
C SER A 314 12.70 -17.82 -2.23
N LYS A 315 12.91 -18.30 -1.01
CA LYS A 315 11.95 -18.19 0.11
C LYS A 315 12.15 -16.91 0.94
N LEU A 316 11.61 -15.76 0.52
CA LEU A 316 11.80 -14.46 1.20
C LEU A 316 10.90 -14.23 2.43
N PRO A 317 11.33 -13.40 3.40
CA PRO A 317 10.45 -12.85 4.43
C PRO A 317 9.58 -11.67 3.94
N THR A 318 8.39 -11.58 4.54
CA THR A 318 7.26 -10.63 4.45
C THR A 318 7.53 -9.09 4.29
N ILE A 319 7.27 -8.41 3.13
CA ILE A 319 7.00 -6.94 2.87
C ILE A 319 6.10 -6.65 1.60
N PRO A 320 5.16 -5.65 1.58
CA PRO A 320 4.06 -5.48 0.60
C PRO A 320 4.34 -4.61 -0.65
N PHE A 321 3.64 -4.96 -1.75
CA PHE A 321 3.35 -4.23 -3.01
C PHE A 321 4.44 -3.34 -3.65
N LEU A 322 4.96 -3.81 -4.80
CA LEU A 322 5.57 -3.00 -5.86
C LEU A 322 4.76 -3.27 -7.15
N ARG A 323 3.95 -2.30 -7.61
CA ARG A 323 3.36 -2.33 -8.96
C ARG A 323 4.45 -1.93 -9.95
N LEU A 324 4.90 -2.85 -10.80
CA LEU A 324 5.71 -2.52 -11.98
C LEU A 324 4.80 -2.10 -13.14
N PRO A 325 4.99 -0.92 -13.75
CA PRO A 325 4.54 -0.67 -15.12
C PRO A 325 5.57 -1.30 -16.07
N VAL A 326 5.12 -2.23 -16.92
CA VAL A 326 5.92 -2.71 -18.05
C VAL A 326 5.45 -1.96 -19.29
N ASP A 327 6.23 -0.99 -19.72
CA ASP A 327 6.12 -0.37 -21.04
C ASP A 327 7.16 -1.05 -21.95
N LEU A 328 6.69 -1.82 -22.92
CA LEU A 328 7.51 -2.57 -23.89
C LEU A 328 7.49 -1.86 -25.23
N HIS A 329 8.31 -0.82 -25.37
CA HIS A 329 8.74 -0.34 -26.68
C HIS A 329 10.24 -0.60 -26.85
N GLY A 330 10.59 -1.66 -27.60
CA GLY A 330 11.97 -1.82 -28.09
C GLY A 330 12.51 -3.23 -28.31
N ALA A 331 11.82 -4.31 -27.92
CA ALA A 331 12.27 -5.68 -28.18
C ALA A 331 11.25 -6.45 -29.03
N ASN A 332 11.76 -7.18 -30.04
CA ASN A 332 10.99 -7.95 -31.02
C ASN A 332 9.74 -8.64 -30.43
N LYS A 333 8.57 -8.28 -30.98
CA LYS A 333 7.25 -8.84 -30.64
C LYS A 333 7.15 -10.31 -31.04
N SER A 334 7.65 -11.24 -30.21
CA SER A 334 7.24 -12.65 -30.24
C SER A 334 7.85 -13.44 -29.09
N SER A 335 7.36 -13.29 -27.84
CA SER A 335 7.59 -14.25 -26.73
C SER A 335 6.90 -13.81 -25.43
N ILE A 336 5.56 -13.84 -25.38
CA ILE A 336 4.83 -13.81 -24.10
C ILE A 336 4.68 -15.26 -23.63
N LEU A 337 5.27 -15.59 -22.47
CA LEU A 337 5.01 -16.82 -21.72
C LEU A 337 3.75 -16.54 -20.88
N SER A 338 2.64 -17.24 -21.15
CA SER A 338 1.43 -17.11 -20.32
C SER A 338 1.57 -18.06 -19.14
N ILE A 339 1.93 -17.55 -17.95
CA ILE A 339 1.89 -18.31 -16.70
C ILE A 339 0.67 -17.82 -15.90
N TYR A 340 -0.29 -18.71 -15.67
CA TYR A 340 -1.40 -18.48 -14.74
C TYR A 340 -0.97 -19.00 -13.36
N SER A 341 -0.93 -18.14 -12.34
CA SER A 341 -0.53 -18.50 -10.96
C SER A 341 -1.55 -18.00 -9.95
N CYS A 342 -1.87 -18.83 -8.96
CA CYS A 342 -2.69 -18.49 -7.81
C CYS A 342 -2.01 -17.44 -6.90
N LEU A 343 -2.72 -16.33 -6.66
CA LEU A 343 -2.73 -15.53 -5.41
C LEU A 343 -1.43 -14.88 -4.88
N PHE A 344 -0.42 -14.61 -5.69
CA PHE A 344 0.69 -13.72 -5.28
C PHE A 344 1.23 -12.89 -6.46
N ASP A 345 1.68 -11.67 -6.20
CA ASP A 345 2.48 -10.85 -7.13
C ASP A 345 3.83 -11.56 -7.39
N CYS A 346 3.88 -12.39 -8.43
CA CYS A 346 5.12 -12.99 -8.90
C CYS A 346 5.80 -12.03 -9.88
N LEU A 347 7.01 -11.55 -9.55
CA LEU A 347 7.89 -10.94 -10.54
C LEU A 347 8.53 -12.05 -11.39
N ILE A 348 8.29 -12.04 -12.69
CA ILE A 348 9.03 -12.86 -13.67
C ILE A 348 10.10 -11.96 -14.30
N MET A 349 11.37 -12.18 -13.95
CA MET A 349 12.49 -11.54 -14.66
C MET A 349 13.05 -12.50 -15.70
N LYS A 350 13.06 -12.08 -16.97
CA LYS A 350 13.77 -12.75 -18.06
C LYS A 350 15.10 -12.01 -18.30
N SER A 351 16.22 -12.64 -17.97
CA SER A 351 17.55 -12.18 -18.38
C SER A 351 18.34 -13.41 -18.80
N HIS A 352 18.86 -13.41 -20.04
CA HIS A 352 19.75 -14.43 -20.63
C HIS A 352 19.46 -15.88 -20.18
N ASP A 353 18.42 -16.50 -20.75
CA ASP A 353 18.08 -17.93 -20.57
C ASP A 353 17.77 -18.40 -19.14
N VAL A 354 17.34 -17.49 -18.25
CA VAL A 354 16.95 -17.82 -16.86
C VAL A 354 15.59 -17.21 -16.52
N ILE A 355 14.70 -18.02 -15.92
CA ILE A 355 13.41 -17.58 -15.36
C ILE A 355 13.56 -17.47 -13.83
N TYR A 356 13.61 -16.25 -13.31
CA TYR A 356 13.59 -16.01 -11.87
C TYR A 356 12.14 -15.94 -11.37
N LEU A 357 11.79 -16.78 -10.38
CA LEU A 357 10.54 -16.66 -9.63
C LEU A 357 10.86 -16.14 -8.22
N ILE A 358 10.56 -14.88 -7.95
CA ILE A 358 10.75 -14.27 -6.63
C ILE A 358 9.41 -14.33 -5.89
N MET A 359 9.34 -15.17 -4.84
CA MET A 359 8.19 -15.20 -3.93
C MET A 359 8.32 -14.04 -2.93
N LEU A 360 7.73 -12.89 -3.24
CA LEU A 360 7.61 -11.78 -2.30
C LEU A 360 6.52 -12.13 -1.29
N SER A 361 6.91 -12.65 -0.12
CA SER A 361 6.01 -12.66 1.02
C SER A 361 5.74 -11.20 1.40
N THR A 362 4.49 -10.79 1.63
CA THR A 362 4.15 -9.44 2.09
C THR A 362 3.93 -9.42 3.60
N SER A 363 4.38 -8.37 4.30
CA SER A 363 3.96 -8.10 5.68
C SER A 363 2.46 -7.86 5.64
N LEU A 364 1.69 -8.90 5.93
CA LEU A 364 0.24 -8.87 5.85
C LEU A 364 -0.29 -7.74 6.73
N ALA A 365 -0.89 -6.74 6.08
CA ALA A 365 -1.57 -5.63 6.74
C ALA A 365 -2.81 -6.11 7.51
N VAL A 366 -3.28 -7.34 7.23
CA VAL A 366 -4.32 -8.05 7.97
C VAL A 366 -3.77 -9.42 8.38
N LEU A 367 -3.55 -9.64 9.66
CA LEU A 367 -3.11 -10.94 10.20
C LEU A 367 -4.32 -11.77 10.60
N ILE A 368 -4.23 -13.08 10.40
CA ILE A 368 -5.22 -14.04 10.88
C ILE A 368 -4.58 -14.92 11.93
N ARG A 369 -5.24 -15.07 13.08
CA ARG A 369 -4.93 -16.10 14.07
C ARG A 369 -6.09 -17.07 14.16
N GLU A 370 -5.79 -18.35 14.03
CA GLU A 370 -6.76 -19.43 14.13
C GLU A 370 -6.71 -20.05 15.53
N SER A 371 -7.87 -20.31 16.12
CA SER A 371 -7.97 -20.97 17.41
C SER A 371 -9.26 -21.78 17.44
N SER A 372 -9.15 -23.09 17.19
CA SER A 372 -10.32 -23.97 17.09
C SER A 372 -11.36 -23.39 16.11
N ASN A 373 -12.56 -23.07 16.60
CA ASN A 373 -13.67 -22.52 15.82
C ASN A 373 -13.67 -20.99 15.70
N VAL A 374 -12.63 -20.32 16.19
CA VAL A 374 -12.50 -18.86 16.21
C VAL A 374 -11.48 -18.41 15.17
N ARG A 375 -11.80 -17.32 14.47
CA ARG A 375 -10.86 -16.61 13.60
C ARG A 375 -10.69 -15.20 14.14
N THR A 376 -9.47 -14.87 14.54
CA THR A 376 -9.09 -13.54 15.01
C THR A 376 -8.41 -12.79 13.89
N ILE A 377 -9.09 -11.78 13.37
CA ILE A 377 -8.63 -10.85 12.33
C ILE A 377 -7.98 -9.66 13.02
N ILE A 378 -6.72 -9.39 12.72
CA ILE A 378 -5.91 -8.34 13.33
C ILE A 378 -5.47 -7.33 12.28
N LEU A 379 -5.91 -6.09 12.40
CA LEU A 379 -5.45 -4.97 11.58
C LEU A 379 -4.01 -4.61 11.99
N ASN A 380 -3.05 -4.74 11.08
CA ASN A 380 -1.62 -4.72 11.36
C ASN A 380 -0.88 -3.65 10.54
N ARG A 381 -1.28 -2.38 10.73
CA ARG A 381 -0.51 -1.19 10.32
C ARG A 381 -0.32 -0.24 11.51
N PRO A 382 0.26 -0.69 12.64
CA PRO A 382 0.30 0.08 13.89
C PRO A 382 0.99 1.44 13.75
N LYS A 383 2.00 1.54 12.87
CA LYS A 383 2.70 2.80 12.56
C LYS A 383 1.79 3.86 11.92
N LYS A 384 0.77 3.43 11.17
CA LYS A 384 -0.27 4.29 10.57
C LYS A 384 -1.60 4.17 11.30
N LEU A 385 -1.60 3.78 12.59
CA LEU A 385 -2.81 3.63 13.40
C LEU A 385 -3.88 2.73 12.75
N ASN A 386 -3.44 1.69 12.03
CA ASN A 386 -4.30 0.71 11.37
C ASN A 386 -5.30 1.31 10.36
N VAL A 387 -4.94 2.43 9.72
CA VAL A 387 -5.71 3.01 8.62
C VAL A 387 -5.92 1.99 7.49
N LEU A 388 -7.16 1.85 7.01
CA LEU A 388 -7.58 0.87 6.00
C LEU A 388 -7.15 1.32 4.59
N SER A 389 -6.23 0.57 3.98
CA SER A 389 -5.94 0.69 2.54
C SER A 389 -6.87 -0.17 1.71
N LEU A 390 -6.92 0.07 0.39
CA LEU A 390 -7.65 -0.77 -0.56
C LEU A 390 -7.31 -2.25 -0.42
N GLU A 391 -6.02 -2.57 -0.28
CA GLU A 391 -5.53 -3.94 -0.03
C GLU A 391 -6.16 -4.55 1.23
N MET A 392 -6.18 -3.81 2.34
CA MET A 392 -6.76 -4.30 3.59
C MET A 392 -8.26 -4.54 3.46
N VAL A 393 -9.00 -3.60 2.87
CA VAL A 393 -10.44 -3.73 2.69
C VAL A 393 -10.77 -4.92 1.79
N SER A 394 -10.10 -5.05 0.65
CA SER A 394 -10.25 -6.20 -0.25
C SER A 394 -9.93 -7.51 0.46
N ARG A 395 -8.85 -7.56 1.24
CA ARG A 395 -8.47 -8.76 2.00
C ARG A 395 -9.50 -9.11 3.07
N LEU A 396 -10.02 -8.13 3.80
CA LEU A 396 -11.08 -8.32 4.80
C LEU A 396 -12.35 -8.89 4.15
N LEU A 397 -12.75 -8.36 3.00
CA LEU A 397 -13.91 -8.82 2.25
C LEU A 397 -13.74 -10.29 1.83
N GLU A 398 -12.58 -10.63 1.27
CA GLU A 398 -12.25 -12.00 0.84
C GLU A 398 -12.29 -12.98 2.01
N VAL A 399 -11.56 -12.70 3.11
CA VAL A 399 -11.48 -13.65 4.23
C VAL A 399 -12.81 -13.81 4.95
N LEU A 400 -13.61 -12.74 5.07
CA LEU A 400 -14.94 -12.84 5.66
C LEU A 400 -15.87 -13.65 4.75
N HIS A 401 -15.77 -13.52 3.43
CA HIS A 401 -16.56 -14.38 2.54
C HIS A 401 -16.20 -15.86 2.71
N VAL A 402 -14.90 -16.19 2.76
CA VAL A 402 -14.42 -17.56 2.99
C VAL A 402 -14.88 -18.09 4.35
N TYR A 403 -14.68 -17.32 5.42
CA TYR A 403 -15.04 -17.74 6.77
C TYR A 403 -16.53 -17.80 7.03
N GLU A 404 -17.34 -17.09 6.26
CA GLU A 404 -18.78 -17.25 6.33
C GLU A 404 -19.20 -18.66 5.90
N GLN A 405 -18.58 -19.22 4.87
CA GLN A 405 -18.91 -20.53 4.32
C GLN A 405 -18.26 -21.71 5.06
N ASP A 406 -17.20 -21.48 5.84
CA ASP A 406 -16.51 -22.56 6.58
C ASP A 406 -17.30 -23.01 7.83
N PRO A 407 -17.87 -24.23 7.87
CA PRO A 407 -18.66 -24.69 9.02
C PRO A 407 -17.84 -24.83 10.31
N ASN A 408 -16.50 -24.89 10.23
CA ASN A 408 -15.63 -24.92 11.40
C ASN A 408 -15.51 -23.55 12.06
N VAL A 409 -15.69 -22.45 11.31
CA VAL A 409 -15.66 -21.10 11.87
C VAL A 409 -17.02 -20.77 12.47
N LYS A 410 -17.03 -20.42 13.76
CA LYS A 410 -18.24 -20.08 14.52
C LYS A 410 -18.23 -18.67 15.07
N LEU A 411 -17.05 -18.05 15.18
CA LEU A 411 -16.87 -16.71 15.75
C LEU A 411 -15.75 -15.97 15.02
N ILE A 412 -16.02 -14.71 14.69
CA ILE A 412 -14.99 -13.77 14.24
C ILE A 412 -14.65 -12.81 15.39
N ILE A 413 -13.37 -12.66 15.68
CA ILE A 413 -12.86 -11.59 16.53
C ILE A 413 -12.14 -10.59 15.61
N MET A 414 -12.46 -9.31 15.72
CA MET A 414 -11.76 -8.25 14.99
C MET A 414 -11.07 -7.31 15.98
N LYS A 415 -9.76 -7.10 15.82
CA LYS A 415 -8.97 -6.20 16.66
C LYS A 415 -7.86 -5.49 15.88
N GLY A 416 -7.27 -4.44 16.47
CA GLY A 416 -6.12 -3.74 15.91
C GLY A 416 -4.84 -4.04 16.69
N GLU A 417 -3.71 -4.06 15.98
CA GLU A 417 -2.38 -4.16 16.56
C GLU A 417 -1.92 -2.79 17.10
N GLY A 418 -1.17 -2.77 18.20
CA GLY A 418 -0.61 -1.55 18.78
C GLY A 418 -1.61 -0.69 19.57
N ARG A 419 -1.60 0.64 19.34
CA ARG A 419 -2.31 1.63 20.19
C ARG A 419 -3.67 2.07 19.68
N ALA A 420 -4.10 1.59 18.52
CA ALA A 420 -5.37 1.96 17.90
C ALA A 420 -6.06 0.70 17.37
N PHE A 421 -7.39 0.71 17.37
CA PHE A 421 -8.14 -0.29 16.62
C PHE A 421 -8.00 0.02 15.13
N CYS A 422 -8.48 1.21 14.72
CA CYS A 422 -8.37 1.72 13.36
C CYS A 422 -8.72 3.22 13.33
N ALA A 423 -7.87 4.04 12.71
CA ALA A 423 -8.03 5.49 12.62
C ALA A 423 -8.71 5.99 11.32
N GLY A 424 -9.36 5.11 10.55
CA GLY A 424 -10.10 5.48 9.33
C GLY A 424 -9.58 4.82 8.06
N GLY A 425 -10.05 5.31 6.91
CA GLY A 425 -9.57 4.90 5.57
C GLY A 425 -8.34 5.69 5.12
N ASP A 426 -7.60 5.17 4.13
CA ASP A 426 -6.39 5.79 3.57
C ASP A 426 -6.73 6.96 2.63
N VAL A 427 -7.30 8.04 3.19
CA VAL A 427 -7.81 9.22 2.45
C VAL A 427 -6.77 9.82 1.52
N ALA A 428 -5.51 9.92 1.97
CA ALA A 428 -4.41 10.41 1.13
C ALA A 428 -4.14 9.49 -0.07
N GLY A 429 -4.27 8.17 0.13
CA GLY A 429 -4.24 7.19 -0.96
C GLY A 429 -5.38 7.39 -1.96
N VAL A 430 -6.61 7.57 -1.47
CA VAL A 430 -7.78 7.83 -2.32
C VAL A 430 -7.61 9.11 -3.16
N VAL A 431 -7.15 10.20 -2.55
CA VAL A 431 -6.87 11.45 -3.28
C VAL A 431 -5.76 11.25 -4.32
N SER A 432 -4.72 10.50 -3.98
CA SER A 432 -3.66 10.14 -4.94
C SER A 432 -4.22 9.36 -6.14
N ASP A 433 -5.12 8.42 -5.89
CA ASP A 433 -5.76 7.61 -6.92
C ASP A 433 -6.65 8.45 -7.83
N VAL A 434 -7.45 9.37 -7.27
CA VAL A 434 -8.25 10.30 -8.08
C VAL A 434 -7.36 11.15 -8.98
N ASN A 435 -6.24 11.66 -8.46
CA ASN A 435 -5.31 12.47 -9.25
C ASN A 435 -4.60 11.68 -10.36
N LYS A 436 -4.49 10.35 -10.24
CA LYS A 436 -3.83 9.48 -11.24
C LYS A 436 -4.77 8.93 -12.30
N GLY A 437 -5.99 8.55 -11.89
CA GLY A 437 -6.91 7.75 -12.71
C GLY A 437 -8.34 8.28 -12.74
N GLY A 438 -8.58 9.49 -12.24
CA GLY A 438 -9.90 10.10 -12.19
C GLY A 438 -10.77 9.62 -11.02
N TRP A 439 -11.92 10.25 -10.86
CA TRP A 439 -12.80 10.07 -9.70
C TRP A 439 -13.28 8.63 -9.50
N LYS A 440 -13.46 7.85 -10.59
CA LYS A 440 -13.88 6.44 -10.54
C LYS A 440 -12.87 5.56 -9.83
N LEU A 441 -11.57 5.85 -9.97
CA LEU A 441 -10.53 5.10 -9.28
C LEU A 441 -10.59 5.33 -7.76
N GLY A 442 -10.84 6.57 -7.32
CA GLY A 442 -11.11 6.88 -5.92
C GLY A 442 -12.40 6.24 -5.40
N ALA A 443 -13.48 6.28 -6.19
CA ALA A 443 -14.76 5.67 -5.85
C ALA A 443 -14.69 4.14 -5.72
N ASN A 444 -13.74 3.47 -6.38
CA ASN A 444 -13.53 2.03 -6.26
C ASN A 444 -13.18 1.60 -4.83
N PHE A 445 -12.40 2.41 -4.10
CA PHE A 445 -12.11 2.14 -2.68
C PHE A 445 -13.39 2.06 -1.85
N PHE A 446 -14.26 3.06 -1.98
CA PHE A 446 -15.53 3.10 -1.24
C PHE A 446 -16.51 2.02 -1.69
N SER A 447 -16.52 1.65 -2.97
CA SER A 447 -17.36 0.54 -3.45
C SER A 447 -17.04 -0.77 -2.73
N ILE A 448 -15.74 -1.08 -2.59
CA ILE A 448 -15.28 -2.29 -1.90
C ILE A 448 -15.48 -2.15 -0.39
N GLU A 449 -15.22 -0.98 0.19
CA GLU A 449 -15.43 -0.72 1.63
C GLU A 449 -16.89 -0.83 2.04
N PHE A 450 -17.81 -0.24 1.28
CA PHE A 450 -19.23 -0.28 1.60
C PHE A 450 -19.80 -1.69 1.38
N SER A 451 -19.29 -2.43 0.40
CA SER A 451 -19.59 -3.86 0.23
C SER A 451 -19.13 -4.69 1.44
N LEU A 452 -17.94 -4.39 1.98
CA LEU A 452 -17.45 -4.99 3.23
C LEU A 452 -18.32 -4.61 4.43
N ASN A 453 -18.71 -3.34 4.57
CA ASN A 453 -19.57 -2.91 5.67
C ASN A 453 -20.94 -3.59 5.61
N TYR A 454 -21.52 -3.73 4.42
CA TYR A 454 -22.76 -4.47 4.21
C TYR A 454 -22.60 -5.95 4.57
N LEU A 455 -21.50 -6.59 4.17
CA LEU A 455 -21.18 -7.96 4.55
C LEU A 455 -21.12 -8.12 6.07
N ILE A 456 -20.43 -7.23 6.77
CA ILE A 456 -20.32 -7.24 8.24
C ILE A 456 -21.69 -7.02 8.89
N ALA A 457 -22.49 -6.09 8.37
CA ALA A 457 -23.82 -5.80 8.89
C ALA A 457 -24.76 -7.00 8.76
N THR A 458 -24.62 -7.75 7.66
CA THR A 458 -25.42 -8.93 7.30
C THR A 458 -24.67 -10.25 7.50
N TYR A 459 -23.65 -10.27 8.37
CA TYR A 459 -22.82 -11.45 8.54
C TYR A 459 -23.58 -12.53 9.32
N SER A 460 -23.56 -13.76 8.82
CA SER A 460 -24.32 -14.87 9.41
C SER A 460 -23.75 -15.37 10.75
N LYS A 461 -22.46 -15.12 11.00
CA LYS A 461 -21.75 -15.53 12.22
C LYS A 461 -21.56 -14.33 13.15
N PRO A 462 -21.50 -14.52 14.48
CA PRO A 462 -21.22 -13.41 15.38
C PRO A 462 -19.82 -12.85 15.13
N GLN A 463 -19.74 -11.52 15.06
CA GLN A 463 -18.49 -10.76 15.14
C GLN A 463 -18.38 -10.09 16.51
N VAL A 464 -17.21 -10.23 17.14
CA VAL A 464 -16.79 -9.49 18.33
C VAL A 464 -15.67 -8.53 17.92
N SER A 465 -15.95 -7.22 17.94
CA SER A 465 -14.95 -6.18 17.73
C SER A 465 -14.38 -5.71 19.06
N ILE A 466 -13.06 -5.84 19.23
CA ILE A 466 -12.32 -5.35 20.39
C ILE A 466 -11.77 -3.95 20.06
N LEU A 467 -12.44 -2.94 20.58
CA LEU A 467 -12.28 -1.53 20.27
C LEU A 467 -11.35 -0.86 21.30
N ARG A 468 -10.06 -1.17 21.19
CA ARG A 468 -9.01 -0.59 22.03
C ARG A 468 -8.34 0.58 21.31
N GLY A 469 -8.29 1.76 21.94
CA GLY A 469 -7.69 2.95 21.34
C GLY A 469 -8.59 3.64 20.33
N ILE A 470 -8.00 4.23 19.29
CA ILE A 470 -8.71 5.02 18.29
C ILE A 470 -9.62 4.14 17.42
N VAL A 471 -10.88 4.58 17.23
CA VAL A 471 -11.90 4.03 16.34
C VAL A 471 -12.53 5.18 15.55
N MET A 472 -12.12 5.40 14.31
CA MET A 472 -12.60 6.54 13.50
C MET A 472 -12.89 6.11 12.07
N GLY A 473 -13.83 6.79 11.38
CA GLY A 473 -14.18 6.57 9.97
C GLY A 473 -14.35 5.11 9.59
N GLY A 474 -13.59 4.62 8.60
CA GLY A 474 -13.55 3.20 8.22
C GLY A 474 -13.34 2.20 9.37
N GLY A 475 -12.68 2.61 10.46
CA GLY A 475 -12.60 1.82 11.70
C GLY A 475 -13.96 1.59 12.36
N ALA A 476 -14.84 2.58 12.35
CA ALA A 476 -16.24 2.39 12.73
C ALA A 476 -16.94 1.45 11.74
N GLY A 477 -16.71 1.61 10.43
CA GLY A 477 -17.28 0.77 9.38
C GLY A 477 -16.99 -0.73 9.54
N VAL A 478 -15.76 -1.10 9.90
CA VAL A 478 -15.41 -2.53 10.10
C VAL A 478 -15.82 -3.08 11.47
N SER A 479 -16.38 -2.25 12.36
CA SER A 479 -16.68 -2.66 13.74
C SER A 479 -18.12 -2.46 14.22
N ILE A 480 -18.70 -1.28 14.00
CA ILE A 480 -19.99 -0.89 14.58
C ILE A 480 -21.15 -1.75 14.07
N HIS A 481 -21.03 -2.25 12.84
CA HIS A 481 -21.99 -3.17 12.25
C HIS A 481 -21.95 -4.57 12.87
N GLY A 482 -20.86 -4.94 13.55
CA GLY A 482 -20.71 -6.23 14.24
C GLY A 482 -21.68 -6.41 15.42
N ARG A 483 -21.93 -7.66 15.80
CA ARG A 483 -22.91 -8.00 16.85
C ARG A 483 -22.49 -7.54 18.24
N PHE A 484 -21.20 -7.69 18.56
CA PHE A 484 -20.60 -7.32 19.83
C PHE A 484 -19.47 -6.31 19.61
N ARG A 485 -19.54 -5.20 20.34
CA ARG A 485 -18.60 -4.09 20.31
C ARG A 485 -18.11 -3.88 21.72
N VAL A 486 -16.90 -4.36 21.99
CA VAL A 486 -16.27 -4.37 23.32
C VAL A 486 -15.29 -3.22 23.36
N VAL A 487 -15.55 -2.23 24.23
CA VAL A 487 -14.68 -1.07 24.43
C VAL A 487 -13.93 -1.17 25.76
N THR A 488 -12.79 -0.49 25.82
CA THR A 488 -11.94 -0.34 27.00
C THR A 488 -11.87 1.14 27.42
N GLU A 489 -11.23 1.45 28.56
CA GLU A 489 -11.11 2.83 29.03
C GLU A 489 -10.32 3.77 28.09
N ASN A 490 -9.46 3.20 27.23
CA ASN A 490 -8.68 3.96 26.25
C ASN A 490 -9.34 4.04 24.86
N ALA A 491 -10.56 3.51 24.69
CA ALA A 491 -11.31 3.66 23.45
C ALA A 491 -11.61 5.13 23.17
N VAL A 492 -11.41 5.57 21.93
CA VAL A 492 -11.74 6.92 21.47
C VAL A 492 -12.42 6.82 20.11
N PHE A 493 -13.73 7.05 20.09
CA PHE A 493 -14.53 7.07 18.89
C PHE A 493 -14.73 8.49 18.36
N ALA A 494 -14.68 8.68 17.04
CA ALA A 494 -15.11 9.92 16.38
C ALA A 494 -15.42 9.69 14.90
N MET A 495 -16.24 10.59 14.33
CA MET A 495 -16.52 10.69 12.89
C MET A 495 -16.10 12.11 12.41
N PRO A 496 -14.80 12.38 12.18
CA PRO A 496 -14.27 13.72 11.89
C PRO A 496 -14.35 14.09 10.40
N GLU A 497 -15.15 13.39 9.59
CA GLU A 497 -15.16 13.50 8.13
C GLU A 497 -15.58 14.89 7.63
N THR A 498 -16.43 15.61 8.38
CA THR A 498 -16.85 16.97 8.02
C THR A 498 -15.69 17.98 8.05
N GLU A 499 -14.68 17.75 8.91
CA GLU A 499 -13.45 18.55 8.94
C GLU A 499 -12.51 18.21 7.78
N LEU A 500 -12.65 17.04 7.15
CA LEU A 500 -11.88 16.59 5.99
C LEU A 500 -12.53 16.97 4.65
N GLY A 501 -13.69 17.61 4.65
CA GLY A 501 -14.46 17.86 3.42
C GLY A 501 -15.18 16.62 2.88
N LEU A 502 -15.40 15.62 3.74
CA LEU A 502 -16.21 14.42 3.50
C LEU A 502 -17.44 14.44 4.43
N PHE A 503 -18.22 13.37 4.49
CA PHE A 503 -19.35 13.18 5.40
C PHE A 503 -19.19 11.85 6.15
N PRO A 504 -19.80 11.66 7.32
CA PRO A 504 -19.82 10.36 7.99
C PRO A 504 -20.41 9.29 7.05
N ASP A 505 -19.58 8.36 6.62
CA ASP A 505 -19.86 7.32 5.63
C ASP A 505 -19.84 5.92 6.27
N VAL A 506 -19.57 4.86 5.51
CA VAL A 506 -19.47 3.46 5.98
C VAL A 506 -20.69 2.95 6.77
N GLY A 507 -21.88 3.47 6.45
CA GLY A 507 -23.14 3.20 7.12
C GLY A 507 -23.37 4.06 8.37
N ALA A 508 -22.63 5.15 8.56
CA ALA A 508 -22.82 6.07 9.68
C ALA A 508 -24.21 6.69 9.70
N SER A 509 -24.81 6.97 8.54
CA SER A 509 -26.19 7.42 8.50
C SER A 509 -27.17 6.39 9.08
N TYR A 510 -26.83 5.10 9.07
CA TYR A 510 -27.64 4.06 9.72
C TYR A 510 -27.45 4.05 11.24
N TYR A 511 -26.21 3.99 11.75
CA TYR A 511 -25.99 3.81 13.19
C TYR A 511 -26.06 5.11 13.99
N LEU A 512 -25.63 6.25 13.45
CA LEU A 512 -25.73 7.55 14.14
C LEU A 512 -27.18 7.97 14.32
N SER A 513 -28.01 7.75 13.30
CA SER A 513 -29.43 8.11 13.31
C SER A 513 -30.28 7.36 14.35
N ARG A 514 -29.73 6.27 14.90
CA ARG A 514 -30.34 5.42 15.92
C ARG A 514 -29.79 5.67 17.33
N LEU A 515 -28.86 6.60 17.48
CA LEU A 515 -28.42 7.05 18.80
C LEU A 515 -29.54 7.85 19.49
N PRO A 516 -29.52 7.96 20.83
CA PRO A 516 -30.55 8.68 21.59
C PRO A 516 -30.77 10.11 21.08
N GLY A 517 -32.03 10.49 20.89
CA GLY A 517 -32.42 11.84 20.50
C GLY A 517 -31.73 12.31 19.21
N PHE A 518 -31.02 13.43 19.30
CA PHE A 518 -30.23 14.03 18.21
C PHE A 518 -28.71 13.92 18.46
N PHE A 519 -28.29 12.95 19.27
CA PHE A 519 -26.88 12.74 19.59
C PHE A 519 -26.07 12.30 18.37
N GLY A 520 -26.68 11.56 17.44
CA GLY A 520 -26.06 11.17 16.18
C GLY A 520 -25.67 12.34 15.29
N GLU A 521 -26.58 13.30 15.14
CA GLU A 521 -26.33 14.54 14.40
C GLU A 521 -25.21 15.36 15.07
N TYR A 522 -25.19 15.45 16.40
CA TYR A 522 -24.09 16.11 17.13
C TYR A 522 -22.74 15.45 16.83
N VAL A 523 -22.63 14.14 17.02
CA VAL A 523 -21.37 13.41 16.82
C VAL A 523 -20.90 13.49 15.37
N GLY A 524 -21.81 13.27 14.41
CA GLY A 524 -21.49 13.25 12.99
C GLY A 524 -21.15 14.62 12.40
N LEU A 525 -21.79 15.70 12.87
CA LEU A 525 -21.49 17.05 12.35
C LEU A 525 -20.23 17.66 12.94
N THR A 526 -19.98 17.42 14.23
CA THR A 526 -18.92 18.11 14.98
C THR A 526 -17.61 17.33 15.08
N GLY A 527 -17.60 16.04 14.70
CA GLY A 527 -16.46 15.16 14.91
C GLY A 527 -16.14 14.91 16.38
N ALA A 528 -17.14 15.04 17.27
CA ALA A 528 -16.93 14.90 18.71
C ALA A 528 -16.33 13.55 19.09
N ARG A 529 -15.36 13.59 20.01
CA ARG A 529 -14.67 12.42 20.51
C ARG A 529 -15.42 11.84 21.70
N LEU A 530 -15.75 10.56 21.63
CA LEU A 530 -16.42 9.81 22.69
C LEU A 530 -15.45 8.79 23.27
N ASP A 531 -15.35 8.72 24.60
CA ASP A 531 -14.62 7.63 25.24
C ASP A 531 -15.44 6.33 25.35
N GLY A 532 -14.82 5.24 25.81
CA GLY A 532 -15.48 3.94 25.92
C GLY A 532 -16.73 3.94 26.82
N ALA A 533 -16.76 4.76 27.88
CA ALA A 533 -17.94 4.85 28.74
C ALA A 533 -19.09 5.59 28.01
N GLU A 534 -18.77 6.65 27.29
CA GLU A 534 -19.73 7.39 26.44
C GLU A 534 -20.27 6.53 25.30
N MET A 535 -19.41 5.75 24.64
CA MET A 535 -19.83 4.80 23.61
C MET A 535 -20.83 3.78 24.15
N LEU A 536 -20.61 3.25 25.36
CA LEU A 536 -21.56 2.34 25.99
C LEU A 536 -22.88 3.05 26.32
N ALA A 537 -22.81 4.26 26.91
CA ALA A 537 -23.99 5.02 27.33
C ALA A 537 -24.90 5.41 26.15
N CYS A 538 -24.33 5.78 25.00
CA CYS A 538 -25.09 6.14 23.80
C CYS A 538 -25.46 4.94 22.91
N GLY A 539 -24.97 3.73 23.19
CA GLY A 539 -25.29 2.51 22.44
C GLY A 539 -24.37 2.19 21.25
N LEU A 540 -23.33 2.99 21.01
CA LEU A 540 -22.27 2.68 20.04
C LEU A 540 -21.46 1.45 20.45
N ALA A 541 -21.26 1.21 21.75
CA ALA A 541 -20.68 -0.01 22.28
C ALA A 541 -21.74 -0.89 22.95
N THR A 542 -21.46 -2.20 23.01
CA THR A 542 -22.35 -3.16 23.68
C THR A 542 -21.87 -3.53 25.08
N HIS A 543 -20.55 -3.51 25.29
CA HIS A 543 -19.92 -3.94 26.53
C HIS A 543 -18.69 -3.08 26.79
N PHE A 544 -18.44 -2.78 28.06
CA PHE A 544 -17.21 -2.16 28.52
C PHE A 544 -16.42 -3.21 29.31
N VAL A 545 -15.18 -3.47 28.93
CA VAL A 545 -14.29 -4.43 29.60
C VAL A 545 -13.03 -3.67 30.01
N PRO A 546 -12.68 -3.63 31.31
CA PRO A 546 -11.43 -3.03 31.75
C PRO A 546 -10.22 -3.67 31.06
N LEU A 547 -9.22 -2.86 30.67
CA LEU A 547 -8.07 -3.33 29.89
C LEU A 547 -7.32 -4.49 30.57
N GLU A 548 -7.24 -4.50 31.89
CA GLU A 548 -6.59 -5.57 32.66
C GLU A 548 -7.27 -6.94 32.52
N LYS A 549 -8.55 -6.98 32.13
CA LYS A 549 -9.33 -8.20 31.89
C LYS A 549 -9.38 -8.59 30.41
N LEU A 550 -8.85 -7.76 29.51
CA LEU A 550 -9.02 -7.96 28.07
C LEU A 550 -8.36 -9.24 27.56
N THR A 551 -7.14 -9.55 28.02
CA THR A 551 -6.44 -10.79 27.65
C THR A 551 -7.22 -12.03 28.09
N LEU A 552 -7.79 -12.01 29.30
CA LEU A 552 -8.60 -13.11 29.81
C LEU A 552 -9.89 -13.30 29.00
N LEU A 553 -10.51 -12.20 28.57
CA LEU A 553 -11.66 -12.25 27.66
C LEU A 553 -11.27 -12.87 26.31
N GLU A 554 -10.16 -12.42 25.71
CA GLU A 554 -9.68 -12.98 24.44
C GLU A 554 -9.44 -14.49 24.53
N ASP A 555 -8.80 -14.95 25.60
CA ASP A 555 -8.54 -16.37 25.85
C ASP A 555 -9.85 -17.17 26.03
N ALA A 556 -10.82 -16.61 26.77
CA ALA A 556 -12.12 -17.24 26.98
C ALA A 556 -12.91 -17.34 25.67
N LEU A 557 -12.88 -16.30 24.84
CA LEU A 557 -13.49 -16.31 23.52
C LEU A 557 -12.78 -17.32 22.60
N CYS A 558 -11.45 -17.38 22.57
CA CYS A 558 -10.71 -18.32 21.71
C CYS A 558 -10.94 -19.79 22.07
N LYS A 559 -11.35 -20.09 23.31
CA LYS A 559 -11.69 -21.44 23.78
C LYS A 559 -13.15 -21.83 23.50
N THR A 560 -14.00 -20.90 23.07
CA THR A 560 -15.41 -21.20 22.80
C THR A 560 -15.56 -22.13 21.60
N ASN A 561 -16.50 -23.06 21.69
CA ASN A 561 -16.89 -23.94 20.59
C ASN A 561 -18.28 -23.62 20.02
N SER A 562 -18.88 -22.49 20.44
CA SER A 562 -20.23 -22.08 20.07
C SER A 562 -20.23 -20.74 19.32
N GLY A 563 -21.07 -20.66 18.29
CA GLY A 563 -21.41 -19.41 17.59
C GLY A 563 -22.72 -18.80 18.06
N ASP A 564 -23.35 -19.34 19.12
CA ASP A 564 -24.59 -18.78 19.67
C ASP A 564 -24.31 -17.41 20.31
N PRO A 565 -24.93 -16.32 19.82
CA PRO A 565 -24.78 -14.99 20.41
C PRO A 565 -25.07 -14.94 21.92
N LYS A 566 -25.97 -15.78 22.46
CA LYS A 566 -26.24 -15.80 23.91
C LYS A 566 -25.04 -16.31 24.71
N VAL A 567 -24.35 -17.34 24.20
CA VAL A 567 -23.13 -17.88 24.82
C VAL A 567 -22.00 -16.85 24.75
N ILE A 568 -21.79 -16.25 23.57
CA ILE A 568 -20.76 -15.21 23.39
C ILE A 568 -21.03 -14.01 24.31
N CYS A 569 -22.28 -13.55 24.40
CA CYS A 569 -22.70 -12.49 25.31
C CYS A 569 -22.42 -12.86 26.78
N SER A 570 -22.71 -14.10 27.19
CA SER A 570 -22.44 -14.59 28.54
C SER A 570 -20.94 -14.55 28.87
N ILE A 571 -20.08 -14.99 27.93
CA ILE A 571 -18.62 -14.91 28.08
C ILE A 571 -18.18 -13.46 28.27
N ILE A 572 -18.60 -12.54 27.40
CA ILE A 572 -18.21 -11.12 27.50
C ILE A 572 -18.67 -10.50 28.83
N ASN A 573 -19.89 -10.83 29.27
CA ASN A 573 -20.46 -10.32 30.52
C ASN A 573 -19.66 -10.73 31.78
N GLN A 574 -18.95 -11.86 31.76
CA GLN A 574 -18.09 -12.29 32.89
C GLN A 574 -16.93 -11.31 33.14
N PHE A 575 -16.46 -10.63 32.09
CA PHE A 575 -15.34 -9.70 32.16
C PHE A 575 -15.77 -8.23 32.14
N SER A 576 -17.04 -7.96 31.86
CA SER A 576 -17.56 -6.61 31.66
C SER A 576 -17.75 -5.84 32.97
N ASN A 577 -17.46 -4.54 32.93
CA ASN A 577 -17.99 -3.58 33.89
C ASN A 577 -19.29 -2.99 33.30
N LYS A 578 -20.42 -3.26 33.94
CA LYS A 578 -21.75 -2.83 33.44
C LYS A 578 -22.03 -1.34 33.67
N THR A 579 -21.30 -0.71 34.58
CA THR A 579 -21.51 0.69 34.98
C THR A 579 -20.17 1.43 34.99
N PRO A 580 -19.49 1.56 33.84
CA PRO A 580 -18.31 2.41 33.75
C PRO A 580 -18.71 3.86 34.08
N LYS A 581 -17.91 4.53 34.92
CA LYS A 581 -18.20 5.90 35.34
C LYS A 581 -17.96 6.85 34.16
N LEU A 582 -19.00 7.58 33.74
CA LEU A 582 -18.86 8.70 32.81
C LEU A 582 -18.05 9.82 33.47
N LYS A 583 -17.23 10.51 32.66
CA LYS A 583 -16.51 11.71 33.11
C LYS A 583 -17.49 12.82 33.48
N GLU A 584 -17.13 13.68 34.43
CA GLU A 584 -18.01 14.78 34.90
C GLU A 584 -18.47 15.70 33.76
N LYS A 585 -17.58 15.99 32.81
CA LYS A 585 -17.87 16.80 31.61
C LYS A 585 -18.26 15.96 30.39
N SER A 586 -18.78 14.74 30.59
CA SER A 586 -19.21 13.88 29.49
C SER A 586 -20.22 14.58 28.61
N GLN A 587 -20.07 14.40 27.29
CA GLN A 587 -20.99 14.93 26.29
C GLN A 587 -22.38 14.28 26.43
N PHE A 588 -22.44 13.06 26.95
CA PHE A 588 -23.71 12.35 27.16
C PHE A 588 -24.60 13.05 28.20
N PHE A 589 -24.04 13.71 29.21
CA PHE A 589 -24.81 14.52 30.16
C PHE A 589 -25.43 15.78 29.54
N ARG A 590 -25.00 16.14 28.33
CA ARG A 590 -25.47 17.32 27.60
C ARG A 590 -26.62 17.00 26.64
N LEU A 591 -27.15 15.78 26.69
CA LEU A 591 -28.19 15.29 25.77
C LEU A 591 -29.39 16.23 25.66
N LYS A 592 -29.88 16.80 26.78
CA LYS A 592 -30.99 17.78 26.74
C LYS A 592 -30.68 19.01 25.87
N THR A 593 -29.46 19.54 25.98
CA THR A 593 -29.02 20.69 25.18
C THR A 593 -28.80 20.28 23.73
N ILE A 594 -28.20 19.11 23.51
CA ILE A 594 -28.01 18.52 22.17
C ILE A 594 -29.36 18.35 21.47
N ASP A 595 -30.34 17.71 22.11
CA ASP A 595 -31.68 17.48 21.54
C ASP A 595 -32.37 18.79 21.18
N ARG A 596 -32.24 19.82 22.02
CA ARG A 596 -32.83 21.12 21.76
C ARG A 596 -32.18 21.86 20.57
N CYS A 597 -30.87 21.72 20.38
CA CYS A 597 -30.14 22.47 19.35
C CYS A 597 -30.03 21.69 18.03
N PHE A 598 -29.72 20.39 18.08
CA PHE A 598 -29.51 19.53 16.91
C PHE A 598 -30.80 18.98 16.30
N SER A 599 -31.95 19.21 16.94
CA SER A 599 -33.29 18.95 16.34
C SER A 599 -33.69 19.94 15.25
N ARG A 600 -32.98 21.07 15.10
CA ARG A 600 -33.33 22.14 14.15
C ARG A 600 -33.17 21.70 12.70
N LYS A 601 -33.99 22.22 11.79
CA LYS A 601 -34.11 21.69 10.43
C LYS A 601 -32.83 21.83 9.60
N THR A 602 -32.10 22.93 9.74
CA THR A 602 -30.90 23.25 8.94
C THR A 602 -29.66 23.39 9.84
N VAL A 603 -28.47 23.34 9.24
CA VAL A 603 -27.20 23.55 9.96
C VAL A 603 -27.14 24.97 10.52
N GLU A 604 -27.63 25.95 9.76
CA GLU A 604 -27.74 27.35 10.14
C GLU A 604 -28.61 27.51 11.40
N ASP A 605 -29.77 26.84 11.44
CA ASP A 605 -30.65 26.88 12.61
C ASP A 605 -30.03 26.18 13.82
N ILE A 606 -29.24 25.11 13.61
CA ILE A 606 -28.50 24.42 14.68
C ILE A 606 -27.47 25.39 15.28
N ILE A 607 -26.67 26.07 14.45
CA ILE A 607 -25.68 27.05 14.92
C ILE A 607 -26.37 28.19 15.66
N SER A 608 -27.45 28.75 15.10
CA SER A 608 -28.21 29.83 15.77
C SER A 608 -28.79 29.38 17.11
N ALA A 609 -29.27 28.14 17.22
CA ALA A 609 -29.76 27.59 18.48
C ALA A 609 -28.65 27.41 19.52
N LEU A 610 -27.44 27.01 19.10
CA LEU A 610 -26.26 26.90 19.97
C LEU A 610 -25.79 28.29 20.45
N GLU A 611 -25.75 29.28 19.56
CA GLU A 611 -25.39 30.67 19.92
C GLU A 611 -26.36 31.25 20.96
N LYS A 612 -27.67 31.06 20.77
CA LYS A 612 -28.69 31.44 21.76
C LYS A 612 -28.57 30.69 23.08
N GLU A 613 -28.01 29.49 23.08
CA GLU A 613 -27.74 28.75 24.32
C GLU A 613 -26.49 29.27 25.03
N ALA A 614 -25.44 29.62 24.27
CA ALA A 614 -24.24 30.25 24.78
C ALA A 614 -24.54 31.58 25.50
N ASP A 615 -25.50 32.36 24.99
CA ASP A 615 -25.95 33.61 25.63
C ASP A 615 -26.58 33.39 27.01
N LYS A 616 -27.18 32.22 27.26
CA LYS A 616 -27.83 31.89 28.55
C LYS A 616 -26.86 31.34 29.57
N ASN A 617 -25.94 30.50 29.11
CA ASN A 617 -24.97 29.83 29.96
C ASN A 617 -23.67 29.64 29.18
N MET A 618 -22.68 30.46 29.49
CA MET A 618 -21.39 30.38 28.83
C MET A 618 -20.64 29.12 29.28
N ASP A 619 -20.59 28.13 28.40
CA ASP A 619 -19.97 26.84 28.64
C ASP A 619 -18.96 26.54 27.52
N ASP A 620 -17.73 26.19 27.89
CA ASP A 620 -16.64 25.87 26.96
C ASP A 620 -17.04 24.83 25.91
N TRP A 621 -17.92 23.88 26.26
CA TRP A 621 -18.41 22.88 25.32
C TRP A 621 -19.28 23.48 24.21
N ILE A 622 -20.13 24.46 24.53
CA ILE A 622 -20.99 25.12 23.52
C ILE A 622 -20.10 25.92 22.57
N SER A 623 -19.15 26.68 23.13
CA SER A 623 -18.17 27.45 22.36
C SER A 623 -17.36 26.55 21.42
N TRP A 624 -16.84 25.44 21.93
CA TRP A 624 -16.13 24.44 21.11
C TRP A 624 -17.04 23.88 20.00
N THR A 625 -18.28 23.52 20.33
CA THR A 625 -19.24 22.95 19.36
C THR A 625 -19.52 23.92 18.22
N ILE A 626 -19.76 25.20 18.52
CA ILE A 626 -19.96 26.24 17.50
C ILE A 626 -18.71 26.40 16.63
N GLN A 627 -17.51 26.42 17.24
CA GLN A 627 -16.26 26.56 16.51
C GLN A 627 -15.98 25.37 15.59
N SER A 628 -16.22 24.13 16.04
CA SER A 628 -16.09 22.93 15.22
C SER A 628 -17.00 22.98 13.99
N LEU A 629 -18.27 23.36 14.18
CA LEU A 629 -19.20 23.53 13.05
C LEU A 629 -18.75 24.65 12.10
N LYS A 630 -18.27 25.79 12.60
CA LYS A 630 -17.80 26.90 11.75
C LYS A 630 -16.50 26.58 11.01
N LYS A 631 -15.68 25.65 11.52
CA LYS A 631 -14.41 25.25 10.91
C LYS A 631 -14.56 24.15 9.87
N ALA A 632 -15.59 23.31 9.98
CA ALA A 632 -15.86 22.22 9.03
C ALA A 632 -16.30 22.72 7.64
N SER A 633 -16.26 21.84 6.64
CA SER A 633 -16.75 22.18 5.29
C SER A 633 -18.27 22.47 5.32
N PRO A 634 -18.73 23.63 4.81
CA PRO A 634 -20.15 23.95 4.72
C PRO A 634 -20.95 22.92 3.92
N THR A 635 -20.37 22.44 2.81
CA THR A 635 -20.95 21.40 1.96
C THR A 635 -21.12 20.11 2.74
N SER A 636 -20.06 19.64 3.39
CA SER A 636 -20.04 18.44 4.22
C SER A 636 -21.07 18.46 5.33
N LEU A 637 -21.24 19.59 6.03
CA LEU A 637 -22.22 19.71 7.11
C LEU A 637 -23.65 19.51 6.60
N LYS A 638 -24.01 20.11 5.45
CA LYS A 638 -25.36 20.01 4.89
C LYS A 638 -25.67 18.58 4.42
N ILE A 639 -24.76 17.96 3.68
CA ILE A 639 -24.98 16.58 3.20
C ILE A 639 -24.98 15.58 4.37
N SER A 640 -24.17 15.79 5.42
CA SER A 640 -24.13 14.94 6.61
C SER A 640 -25.43 15.00 7.40
N LEU A 641 -25.95 16.21 7.65
CA LEU A 641 -27.20 16.40 8.38
C LEU A 641 -28.37 15.68 7.67
N ARG A 642 -28.46 15.86 6.35
CA ARG A 642 -29.50 15.20 5.55
C ARG A 642 -29.33 13.69 5.55
N SER A 643 -28.12 13.18 5.30
CA SER A 643 -27.83 11.75 5.23
C SER A 643 -28.20 11.04 6.54
N ILE A 644 -27.76 11.57 7.69
CA ILE A 644 -28.09 11.01 9.02
C ILE A 644 -29.60 10.98 9.25
N ARG A 645 -30.33 12.05 8.90
CA ARG A 645 -31.78 12.11 9.14
C ARG A 645 -32.57 11.16 8.28
N GLU A 646 -32.26 11.07 7.00
CA GLU A 646 -32.91 10.11 6.11
C GLU A 646 -32.58 8.65 6.51
N GLY A 647 -31.40 8.40 7.08
CA GLY A 647 -31.01 7.09 7.61
C GLY A 647 -31.87 6.57 8.77
N ARG A 648 -32.66 7.43 9.43
CA ARG A 648 -33.59 7.02 10.51
C ARG A 648 -34.67 6.05 10.01
N LEU A 649 -35.05 6.16 8.73
CA LEU A 649 -36.15 5.40 8.12
C LEU A 649 -35.68 4.30 7.16
N GLN A 650 -34.37 4.04 7.11
CA GLN A 650 -33.77 3.15 6.13
C GLN A 650 -32.97 2.02 6.77
N GLY A 651 -32.92 0.89 6.07
CA GLY A 651 -32.00 -0.20 6.35
C GLY A 651 -30.55 0.16 5.97
N VAL A 652 -29.59 -0.59 6.52
CA VAL A 652 -28.15 -0.36 6.30
C VAL A 652 -27.76 -0.42 4.82
N GLY A 653 -28.38 -1.31 4.03
CA GLY A 653 -28.11 -1.41 2.59
C GLY A 653 -28.54 -0.16 1.83
N GLN A 654 -29.73 0.38 2.14
CA GLN A 654 -30.21 1.64 1.55
C GLN A 654 -29.32 2.82 1.93
N CYS A 655 -28.89 2.88 3.20
CA CYS A 655 -27.94 3.89 3.65
C CYS A 655 -26.61 3.82 2.88
N LEU A 656 -26.02 2.63 2.73
CA LEU A 656 -24.75 2.44 2.02
C LEU A 656 -24.85 2.79 0.53
N ILE A 657 -25.96 2.44 -0.14
CA ILE A 657 -26.20 2.82 -1.54
C ILE A 657 -26.28 4.34 -1.66
N ARG A 658 -27.02 5.01 -0.77
CA ARG A 658 -27.09 6.48 -0.77
C ARG A 658 -25.71 7.09 -0.51
N GLU A 659 -25.00 6.64 0.52
CA GLU A 659 -23.66 7.11 0.85
C GLU A 659 -22.69 6.89 -0.32
N TYR A 660 -22.86 5.82 -1.11
CA TYR A 660 -22.09 5.61 -2.34
C TYR A 660 -22.33 6.70 -3.39
N ARG A 661 -23.58 7.14 -3.60
CA ARG A 661 -23.88 8.28 -4.48
C ARG A 661 -23.18 9.54 -4.00
N LEU A 662 -23.32 9.85 -2.71
CA LEU A 662 -22.68 11.03 -2.11
C LEU A 662 -21.17 10.99 -2.34
N VAL A 663 -20.51 9.86 -2.05
CA VAL A 663 -19.06 9.78 -2.18
C VAL A 663 -18.61 9.86 -3.63
N CYS A 664 -19.35 9.28 -4.59
CA CYS A 664 -19.06 9.44 -6.01
C CYS A 664 -19.14 10.91 -6.44
N THR A 665 -20.16 11.66 -6.03
CA THR A 665 -20.26 13.10 -6.31
C THR A 665 -19.16 13.91 -5.62
N VAL A 666 -18.75 13.53 -4.40
CA VAL A 666 -17.58 14.14 -3.72
C VAL A 666 -16.30 13.87 -4.51
N MET A 667 -16.08 12.65 -5.00
CA MET A 667 -14.90 12.30 -5.80
C MET A 667 -14.87 13.03 -7.16
N GLN A 668 -16.02 13.27 -7.79
CA GLN A 668 -16.10 14.06 -9.03
C GLN A 668 -15.63 15.50 -8.82
N GLY A 669 -15.94 16.08 -7.66
CA GLY A 669 -15.46 17.40 -7.26
C GLY A 669 -16.07 18.58 -8.05
N GLU A 670 -17.18 18.36 -8.77
CA GLU A 670 -17.83 19.39 -9.60
C GLU A 670 -18.56 20.45 -8.76
N ILE A 671 -19.19 20.04 -7.65
CA ILE A 671 -19.93 20.96 -6.77
C ILE A 671 -18.98 21.62 -5.77
N SER A 672 -18.08 20.83 -5.19
CA SER A 672 -17.09 21.27 -4.22
C SER A 672 -15.87 20.37 -4.29
N ARG A 673 -14.69 20.97 -4.11
CA ARG A 673 -13.41 20.25 -4.00
C ARG A 673 -12.92 20.13 -2.55
N ASP A 674 -13.82 20.30 -1.58
CA ASP A 674 -13.49 20.34 -0.15
C ASP A 674 -12.80 19.06 0.32
N PHE A 675 -13.15 17.88 -0.18
CA PHE A 675 -12.46 16.63 0.17
C PHE A 675 -10.96 16.66 -0.13
N PHE A 676 -10.60 17.19 -1.31
CA PHE A 676 -9.20 17.31 -1.74
C PHE A 676 -8.46 18.35 -0.91
N GLU A 677 -9.12 19.48 -0.65
CA GLU A 677 -8.56 20.57 0.17
C GLU A 677 -8.39 20.16 1.65
N GLY A 678 -9.36 19.44 2.20
CA GLY A 678 -9.30 18.91 3.56
C GLY A 678 -8.19 17.86 3.70
N CYS A 679 -8.05 16.96 2.72
CA CYS A 679 -6.92 16.04 2.66
C CYS A 679 -5.58 16.77 2.60
N ARG A 680 -5.45 17.79 1.74
CA ARG A 680 -4.25 18.64 1.67
C ARG A 680 -3.94 19.24 3.03
N ALA A 681 -4.87 20.00 3.60
CA ALA A 681 -4.69 20.77 4.83
C ALA A 681 -4.43 19.91 6.07
N LEU A 682 -5.07 18.74 6.18
CA LEU A 682 -5.02 17.92 7.40
C LEU A 682 -4.04 16.75 7.34
N LEU A 683 -3.79 16.18 6.16
CA LEU A 683 -3.03 14.93 6.03
C LEU A 683 -1.71 15.10 5.29
N ILE A 684 -1.68 15.94 4.25
CA ILE A 684 -0.49 16.15 3.40
C ILE A 684 0.36 17.28 3.97
N ASP A 685 -0.12 18.52 3.87
CA ASP A 685 0.60 19.74 4.28
C ASP A 685 0.53 19.94 5.81
N LYS A 686 -0.55 19.45 6.43
CA LYS A 686 -0.79 19.50 7.88
C LYS A 686 -0.81 20.92 8.47
N ASP A 687 -1.17 21.92 7.66
CA ASP A 687 -1.35 23.31 8.08
C ASP A 687 -2.61 23.53 8.95
N LYS A 688 -3.55 22.58 8.92
CA LYS A 688 -4.86 22.61 9.63
C LYS A 688 -5.71 23.84 9.30
N ASN A 689 -5.54 24.40 8.11
CA ASN A 689 -6.18 25.62 7.62
C ASN A 689 -6.82 25.43 6.22
N PRO A 690 -7.80 24.52 6.09
CA PRO A 690 -8.45 24.26 4.82
C PRO A 690 -9.20 25.51 4.29
N LYS A 691 -9.20 25.67 2.97
CA LYS A 691 -9.86 26.75 2.23
C LYS A 691 -11.09 26.23 1.50
N TRP A 692 -12.19 26.11 2.23
CA TRP A 692 -13.44 25.58 1.71
C TRP A 692 -14.00 26.40 0.56
N ASN A 693 -14.48 25.70 -0.47
CA ASN A 693 -15.20 26.26 -1.58
C ASN A 693 -16.40 25.36 -1.94
N PRO A 694 -17.64 25.82 -1.70
CA PRO A 694 -18.01 27.16 -1.19
C PRO A 694 -17.67 27.39 0.29
N SER A 695 -17.30 28.63 0.64
CA SER A 695 -16.69 28.97 1.93
C SER A 695 -17.68 29.21 3.08
N LYS A 696 -18.98 29.29 2.79
CA LYS A 696 -20.02 29.56 3.79
C LYS A 696 -21.29 28.74 3.51
N LEU A 697 -22.08 28.51 4.55
CA LEU A 697 -23.32 27.73 4.50
C LEU A 697 -24.35 28.35 3.54
N GLU A 698 -24.44 29.69 3.51
CA GLU A 698 -25.41 30.43 2.69
C GLU A 698 -25.15 30.30 1.19
N PHE A 699 -23.92 29.94 0.79
CA PHE A 699 -23.55 29.73 -0.60
C PHE A 699 -23.89 28.34 -1.12
N ILE A 700 -24.32 27.42 -0.24
CA ILE A 700 -24.77 26.08 -0.62
C ILE A 700 -26.29 26.08 -0.76
N SER A 701 -26.78 26.03 -2.00
CA SER A 701 -28.21 25.95 -2.30
C SER A 701 -28.77 24.54 -2.04
N ASN A 702 -30.09 24.41 -1.90
CA ASN A 702 -30.73 23.10 -1.77
C ASN A 702 -30.51 22.23 -3.02
N ASP A 703 -30.52 22.83 -4.22
CA ASP A 703 -30.23 22.14 -5.48
C ASP A 703 -28.81 21.53 -5.50
N MET A 704 -27.81 22.26 -5.00
CA MET A 704 -26.46 21.70 -4.84
C MET A 704 -26.47 20.48 -3.91
N VAL A 705 -27.22 20.53 -2.81
CA VAL A 705 -27.36 19.39 -1.90
C VAL A 705 -28.11 18.24 -2.58
N ASP A 706 -29.19 18.51 -3.32
CA ASP A 706 -29.98 17.50 -4.02
C ASP A 706 -29.15 16.69 -5.02
N ARG A 707 -28.21 17.34 -5.72
CA ARG A 707 -27.30 16.68 -6.66
C ARG A 707 -26.39 15.63 -6.02
N TYR A 708 -26.02 15.78 -4.74
CA TYR A 708 -25.26 14.74 -4.02
C TYR A 708 -26.07 13.45 -3.76
N PHE A 709 -27.42 13.54 -3.76
CA PHE A 709 -28.32 12.43 -3.43
C PHE A 709 -28.94 11.80 -4.68
N ALA A 710 -28.82 12.48 -5.83
CA ALA A 710 -29.25 11.99 -7.12
C ALA A 710 -28.31 10.90 -7.66
N ALA A 711 -28.82 10.11 -8.61
CA ALA A 711 -27.95 9.26 -9.43
C ALA A 711 -27.05 10.14 -10.31
N LEU A 712 -25.81 9.69 -10.57
CA LEU A 712 -24.90 10.42 -11.45
C LEU A 712 -25.32 10.25 -12.91
N ASP A 713 -25.28 11.33 -13.68
CA ASP A 713 -25.50 11.32 -15.14
C ASP A 713 -24.22 10.91 -15.87
N ASP A 714 -23.77 9.67 -15.64
CA ASP A 714 -22.61 9.04 -16.28
C ASP A 714 -23.03 7.64 -16.75
N LYS A 715 -22.92 7.39 -18.07
CA LYS A 715 -23.36 6.15 -18.70
C LYS A 715 -22.57 4.91 -18.24
N ASP A 716 -21.35 5.11 -17.77
CA ASP A 716 -20.45 4.07 -17.28
C ASP A 716 -20.38 4.09 -15.74
N TRP A 717 -21.43 4.60 -15.07
CA TRP A 717 -21.59 4.55 -13.62
C TRP A 717 -22.90 3.84 -13.26
N GLU A 718 -22.86 3.08 -12.18
CA GLU A 718 -24.01 2.42 -11.60
C GLU A 718 -23.99 2.58 -10.08
N ASP A 719 -25.16 2.49 -9.47
CA ASP A 719 -25.28 2.41 -8.02
C ASP A 719 -24.53 1.21 -7.42
N LEU A 720 -24.19 1.33 -6.13
CA LEU A 720 -23.57 0.24 -5.38
C LEU A 720 -24.44 -1.02 -5.43
N LYS A 721 -23.91 -2.08 -6.07
CA LYS A 721 -24.59 -3.37 -6.17
C LYS A 721 -24.30 -4.20 -4.93
N LEU A 722 -25.25 -4.21 -3.99
CA LEU A 722 -25.18 -5.06 -2.80
C LEU A 722 -25.75 -6.46 -3.10
N PRO A 723 -25.02 -7.55 -2.78
CA PRO A 723 -25.50 -8.90 -3.06
C PRO A 723 -26.74 -9.24 -2.24
N ALA A 724 -27.64 -10.04 -2.80
CA ALA A 724 -28.73 -10.63 -2.04
C ALA A 724 -28.15 -11.58 -0.97
N ARG A 725 -28.70 -11.53 0.23
CA ARG A 725 -28.23 -12.29 1.39
C ARG A 725 -29.37 -13.18 1.90
N SER A 726 -29.20 -14.49 1.82
CA SER A 726 -30.18 -15.48 2.29
C SER A 726 -29.77 -16.09 3.62
N ASN A 727 -30.71 -16.72 4.33
CA ASN A 727 -30.46 -17.44 5.60
C ASN A 727 -29.83 -16.57 6.71
N LEU A 728 -30.20 -15.29 6.75
CA LEU A 728 -29.66 -14.36 7.73
C LEU A 728 -30.24 -14.60 9.14
N PRO A 729 -29.44 -14.42 10.19
CA PRO A 729 -29.95 -14.42 11.56
C PRO A 729 -30.86 -13.20 11.80
N SER A 730 -31.79 -13.31 12.75
CA SER A 730 -32.80 -12.25 13.02
C SER A 730 -32.20 -10.87 13.29
N PHE A 731 -31.04 -10.80 13.95
CA PHE A 731 -30.35 -9.53 14.22
C PHE A 731 -29.73 -8.88 12.98
N ALA A 732 -29.44 -9.66 11.93
CA ALA A 732 -28.97 -9.16 10.65
C ALA A 732 -30.16 -8.68 9.82
N ILE A 733 -31.26 -9.45 9.83
CA ILE A 733 -32.52 -9.07 9.18
C ILE A 733 -33.03 -7.73 9.71
N SER A 734 -32.96 -7.48 11.02
CA SER A 734 -33.44 -6.22 11.61
C SER A 734 -32.66 -4.96 11.17
N LYS A 735 -31.54 -5.12 10.46
CA LYS A 735 -30.76 -4.01 9.91
C LYS A 735 -31.07 -3.72 8.44
N LEU A 736 -31.68 -4.67 7.74
CA LEU A 736 -32.15 -4.52 6.36
C LEU A 736 -33.51 -3.84 6.37
#